data_AF-A0A1H1XPF5-F1
#
_entry.id   AF-A0A1H1XPF5-F1
#
_cell.length_a   1.000
_cell.length_b   1.000
_cell.length_c   1.000
_cell.angle_alpha   90.00
_cell.angle_beta   90.00
_cell.angle_gamma   90.00
#
_symmetry.space_group_name_H-M   'P 1'
#
loop_
_entity.id
_entity.type
_entity.pdbx_description
1 polymer ?
#
loop_
_entity_poly.entity_id
_entity_poly.type
_entity_poly.pdbx_seq_one_letter_code
_entity_poly.pdbx_strand_id
1 'polypeptide(L)'
;MLSGLGGVGKTQIAAAFARQAAGRGDLKLLVWIPVYGLDSIITAYAEAARALAIVDDQAHPQQAADQLMVWLEQTDQNWLIVWDKLDSPADAADWWPPVSTHGRTIVTTRRRDAVLDVGHRTLITVDLFTADESVAYLRRAVGKPVQRQHAVALAKDLDHLPLALAQAAAFIRDRELDCVTYRRRLSDVRLSLADVVPPEDGLPDNHRTTLAATWALSIEAADKAGPPGLAHSILHLVCLLQPEAIPLDFFTSTPAIDYITLEGELGQESDILDVLHTLDRLNLVTCNQRTALVQTHVLIQRVIRDDLDADSLDVLAWIAADALLEIWPEVEPDRLREQMLRANTLVLFEAARAYLIEPRTHRLHFRITDSLVEAGNHDAATAILRQLLAEQTGLIGADHVDSLTTRRHLADAMEENDPREAAAAYRRLLDDCVRIMGPEHSYTLVTRCEVMKRDADHDNPQHTVARFEELLGDCRRILGPDDPVTLGVQASLANWHGETGHFDAANEVYHEVLAAETRIFGPDHPTTLRTRNNVLCLQQDSGIPLNGSVSFRELAEEYTRVFGPDHPRTLATRANLASAIGAEGDAEGAADACRTLLDDYARVYGADHFEVLVMRLALSYWQAHVDAARRTNDLSPKR
;
A
#
# COMPACT_ATOMS: atom_id res chain seq x y z
N MET A 1 11.34 27.92 6.97
CA MET A 1 11.96 26.60 6.73
C MET A 1 12.89 26.28 7.88
N LEU A 2 12.84 25.05 8.40
CA LEU A 2 13.73 24.52 9.43
C LEU A 2 14.79 23.65 8.75
N SER A 3 16.05 24.09 8.74
CA SER A 3 17.18 23.35 8.17
C SER A 3 18.15 22.96 9.27
N GLY A 4 18.76 21.78 9.18
CA GLY A 4 19.68 21.28 10.21
C GLY A 4 20.04 19.81 10.03
N LEU A 5 21.02 19.33 10.80
CA LEU A 5 21.49 17.94 10.73
C LEU A 5 20.37 16.93 11.07
N GLY A 6 20.56 15.65 10.74
CA GLY A 6 19.71 14.58 11.24
C GLY A 6 19.69 14.55 12.77
N GLY A 7 18.53 14.30 13.39
CA GLY A 7 18.43 14.16 14.85
C GLY A 7 18.47 15.44 15.70
N VAL A 8 18.50 16.64 15.09
CA VAL A 8 18.46 17.93 15.83
C VAL A 8 17.06 18.36 16.29
N GLY A 9 16.01 17.60 15.96
CA GLY A 9 14.66 17.87 16.46
C GLY A 9 13.77 18.76 15.58
N LYS A 10 14.10 18.94 14.29
CA LYS A 10 13.32 19.81 13.36
C LYS A 10 11.83 19.41 13.30
N THR A 11 11.57 18.13 13.10
CA THR A 11 10.23 17.52 13.07
C THR A 11 9.49 17.77 14.38
N GLN A 12 10.17 17.65 15.52
CA GLN A 12 9.59 17.90 16.85
C GLN A 12 9.27 19.38 17.08
N ILE A 13 10.10 20.31 16.60
CA ILE A 13 9.81 21.76 16.65
C ILE A 13 8.59 22.08 15.79
N ALA A 14 8.52 21.55 14.58
CA ALA A 14 7.36 21.71 13.70
C ALA A 14 6.09 21.14 14.34
N ALA A 15 6.16 19.96 14.96
CA ALA A 15 5.05 19.32 15.65
C ALA A 15 4.61 20.11 16.89
N ALA A 16 5.55 20.63 17.68
CA ALA A 16 5.25 21.48 18.83
C ALA A 16 4.54 22.76 18.41
N PHE A 17 5.02 23.41 17.34
CA PHE A 17 4.37 24.58 16.78
C PHE A 17 2.96 24.26 16.27
N ALA A 18 2.80 23.17 15.52
CA ALA A 18 1.51 22.73 15.00
C ALA A 18 0.50 22.43 16.11
N ARG A 19 0.91 21.73 17.17
CA ARG A 19 0.07 21.49 18.36
C ARG A 19 -0.29 22.78 19.09
N GLN A 20 0.65 23.71 19.23
CA GLN A 20 0.39 24.99 19.86
C GLN A 20 -0.61 25.82 19.04
N ALA A 21 -0.47 25.83 17.72
CA ALA A 21 -1.38 26.52 16.82
C ALA A 21 -2.78 25.87 16.85
N ALA A 22 -2.87 24.55 16.75
CA ALA A 22 -4.15 23.83 16.85
C ALA A 22 -4.83 24.04 18.23
N GLY A 23 -4.06 24.08 19.30
CA GLY A 23 -4.56 24.31 20.66
C GLY A 23 -5.12 25.72 20.91
N ARG A 24 -4.85 26.70 20.04
CA ARG A 24 -5.49 28.02 20.08
C ARG A 24 -6.92 28.00 19.53
N GLY A 25 -7.28 26.98 18.76
CA GLY A 25 -8.62 26.78 18.22
C GLY A 25 -8.99 27.71 17.05
N ASP A 26 -8.03 28.44 16.49
CA ASP A 26 -8.22 29.40 15.39
C ASP A 26 -7.79 28.87 14.03
N LEU A 27 -7.23 27.65 13.96
CA LEU A 27 -6.88 26.96 12.72
C LEU A 27 -8.09 26.23 12.13
N LYS A 28 -8.43 26.58 10.89
CA LYS A 28 -9.44 25.86 10.09
C LYS A 28 -8.84 24.62 9.43
N LEU A 29 -7.55 24.67 9.07
CA LEU A 29 -6.85 23.60 8.38
C LEU A 29 -5.45 23.40 8.98
N LEU A 30 -5.12 22.14 9.27
CA LEU A 30 -3.76 21.68 9.57
C LEU A 30 -3.46 20.45 8.72
N VAL A 31 -2.48 20.56 7.83
CA VAL A 31 -2.03 19.42 7.01
C VAL A 31 -0.58 19.10 7.36
N TRP A 32 -0.30 17.84 7.68
CA TRP A 32 1.04 17.35 7.93
C TRP A 32 1.43 16.32 6.86
N ILE A 33 2.48 16.59 6.10
CA ILE A 33 2.87 15.81 4.93
C ILE A 33 4.30 15.30 5.13
N PRO A 34 4.50 13.99 5.34
CA PRO A 34 5.81 13.36 5.18
C PRO A 34 6.15 13.32 3.70
N VAL A 35 7.18 14.07 3.27
CA VAL A 35 7.50 14.22 1.85
C VAL A 35 8.52 13.18 1.41
N TYR A 36 8.11 12.29 0.51
CA TYR A 36 8.97 11.31 -0.16
C TYR A 36 9.13 11.59 -1.67
N GLY A 37 8.41 12.57 -2.19
CA GLY A 37 8.34 12.93 -3.61
C GLY A 37 7.14 13.81 -3.90
N LEU A 38 6.97 14.23 -5.16
CA LEU A 38 5.88 15.14 -5.55
C LEU A 38 4.49 14.56 -5.28
N ASP A 39 4.31 13.27 -5.52
CA ASP A 39 3.03 12.58 -5.37
C ASP A 39 2.50 12.63 -3.93
N SER A 40 3.38 12.60 -2.94
CA SER A 40 3.00 12.71 -1.51
C SER A 40 2.40 14.06 -1.16
N ILE A 41 2.85 15.14 -1.82
CA ILE A 41 2.33 16.49 -1.63
C ILE A 41 0.96 16.61 -2.31
N ILE A 42 0.87 16.19 -3.58
CA ILE A 42 -0.38 16.23 -4.36
C ILE A 42 -1.49 15.44 -3.65
N THR A 43 -1.16 14.23 -3.18
CA THR A 43 -2.13 13.35 -2.49
C THR A 43 -2.66 14.00 -1.22
N ALA A 44 -1.78 14.51 -0.36
CA ALA A 44 -2.19 15.14 0.89
C ALA A 44 -2.97 16.45 0.66
N TYR A 45 -2.68 17.20 -0.41
CA TYR A 45 -3.45 18.38 -0.79
C TYR A 45 -4.83 18.00 -1.31
N ALA A 46 -4.92 16.95 -2.13
CA ALA A 46 -6.20 16.43 -2.57
C ALA A 46 -7.08 16.01 -1.37
N GLU A 47 -6.52 15.27 -0.42
CA GLU A 47 -7.23 14.85 0.80
C GLU A 47 -7.69 16.04 1.65
N ALA A 48 -6.85 17.07 1.80
CA ALA A 48 -7.22 18.28 2.52
C ALA A 48 -8.32 19.08 1.79
N ALA A 49 -8.30 19.13 0.46
CA ALA A 49 -9.35 19.75 -0.35
C ALA A 49 -10.72 19.09 -0.10
N ARG A 50 -10.71 17.76 -0.05
CA ARG A 50 -11.87 16.90 0.21
C ARG A 50 -12.39 17.05 1.63
N ALA A 51 -11.49 17.02 2.62
CA ALA A 51 -11.85 17.21 4.03
C ALA A 51 -12.47 18.59 4.31
N LEU A 52 -12.12 19.61 3.52
CA LEU A 52 -12.73 20.94 3.58
C LEU A 52 -13.99 21.09 2.73
N ALA A 53 -14.40 20.05 1.99
CA ALA A 53 -15.47 20.06 1.02
C ALA A 53 -15.32 21.17 -0.04
N ILE A 54 -14.08 21.49 -0.43
CA ILE A 54 -13.76 22.43 -1.53
C ILE A 54 -14.06 21.76 -2.87
N VAL A 55 -13.74 20.47 -2.94
CA VAL A 55 -14.01 19.58 -4.05
C VAL A 55 -14.77 18.38 -3.52
N ASP A 56 -15.45 17.67 -4.40
CA ASP A 56 -15.99 16.36 -4.08
C ASP A 56 -14.85 15.36 -3.77
N ASP A 57 -15.17 14.26 -3.11
CA ASP A 57 -14.20 13.18 -2.83
C ASP A 57 -13.61 12.55 -4.13
N GLN A 58 -14.14 12.94 -5.29
CA GLN A 58 -14.01 12.27 -6.60
C GLN A 58 -13.08 13.01 -7.54
N ALA A 59 -12.73 14.25 -7.19
CA ALA A 59 -11.85 15.10 -7.97
C ALA A 59 -10.49 14.42 -8.09
N HIS A 60 -9.96 14.39 -9.32
CA HIS A 60 -8.63 13.86 -9.63
C HIS A 60 -7.61 14.48 -8.66
N PRO A 61 -6.67 13.70 -8.07
CA PRO A 61 -5.77 14.23 -7.03
C PRO A 61 -5.06 15.53 -7.42
N GLN A 62 -4.59 15.62 -8.66
CA GLN A 62 -3.99 16.85 -9.20
C GLN A 62 -4.96 18.05 -9.15
N GLN A 63 -6.19 17.86 -9.65
CA GLN A 63 -7.20 18.91 -9.70
C GLN A 63 -7.69 19.30 -8.31
N ALA A 64 -7.87 18.33 -7.42
CA ALA A 64 -8.23 18.55 -6.03
C ALA A 64 -7.14 19.36 -5.30
N ALA A 65 -5.88 19.01 -5.52
CA ALA A 65 -4.74 19.74 -4.98
C ALA A 65 -4.66 21.18 -5.55
N ASP A 66 -4.89 21.37 -6.86
CA ASP A 66 -4.96 22.69 -7.50
C ASP A 66 -6.08 23.55 -6.87
N GLN A 67 -7.25 22.96 -6.62
CA GLN A 67 -8.38 23.67 -5.99
C GLN A 67 -8.10 24.03 -4.53
N LEU A 68 -7.41 23.17 -3.77
CA LEU A 68 -6.93 23.54 -2.45
C LEU A 68 -5.97 24.74 -2.53
N MET A 69 -5.05 24.75 -3.50
CA MET A 69 -4.11 25.86 -3.68
C MET A 69 -4.82 27.18 -3.95
N VAL A 70 -5.87 27.17 -4.80
CA VAL A 70 -6.74 28.33 -5.02
C VAL A 70 -7.46 28.76 -3.73
N TRP A 71 -7.97 27.79 -2.96
CA TRP A 71 -8.62 28.09 -1.68
C TRP A 71 -7.66 28.70 -0.66
N LEU A 72 -6.44 28.17 -0.55
CA LEU A 72 -5.40 28.68 0.36
C LEU A 72 -5.03 30.14 0.06
N GLU A 73 -5.12 30.55 -1.21
CA GLU A 73 -4.85 31.91 -1.66
C GLU A 73 -5.99 32.88 -1.30
N GLN A 74 -7.25 32.42 -1.36
CA GLN A 74 -8.43 33.27 -1.23
C GLN A 74 -9.04 33.31 0.16
N THR A 75 -8.77 32.29 0.98
CA THR A 75 -9.41 32.12 2.29
C THR A 75 -8.99 33.17 3.32
N ASP A 76 -9.94 33.60 4.14
CA ASP A 76 -9.70 34.43 5.33
C ASP A 76 -9.49 33.58 6.60
N GLN A 77 -9.54 32.25 6.47
CA GLN A 77 -9.38 31.31 7.56
C GLN A 77 -7.90 30.98 7.79
N ASN A 78 -7.51 30.81 9.05
CA ASN A 78 -6.13 30.45 9.33
C ASN A 78 -5.83 29.00 8.97
N TRP A 79 -4.70 28.77 8.30
CA TRP A 79 -4.25 27.44 7.91
C TRP A 79 -2.75 27.26 8.17
N LEU A 80 -2.38 26.00 8.44
CA LEU A 80 -1.00 25.59 8.64
C LEU A 80 -0.71 24.33 7.82
N ILE A 81 0.31 24.41 6.96
CA ILE A 81 0.82 23.25 6.21
C ILE A 81 2.23 22.95 6.67
N VAL A 82 2.48 21.67 6.97
CA VAL A 82 3.81 21.18 7.34
C VAL A 82 4.28 20.18 6.29
N TRP A 83 5.41 20.48 5.65
CA TRP A 83 6.15 19.54 4.83
C TRP A 83 7.34 19.01 5.64
N ASP A 84 7.28 17.76 6.04
CA ASP A 84 8.33 17.12 6.83
C ASP A 84 9.24 16.30 5.91
N LYS A 85 10.57 16.44 6.06
CA LYS A 85 11.61 15.72 5.32
C LYS A 85 11.73 16.03 3.82
N LEU A 86 11.48 17.27 3.41
CA LEU A 86 11.67 17.67 2.01
C LEU A 86 13.15 17.60 1.61
N ASP A 87 13.50 16.64 0.75
CA ASP A 87 14.87 16.43 0.29
C ASP A 87 15.26 17.36 -0.88
N SER A 88 14.38 17.65 -1.85
CA SER A 88 14.66 18.62 -2.93
C SER A 88 13.55 19.68 -3.06
N PRO A 89 13.79 20.91 -2.59
CA PRO A 89 12.83 22.01 -2.70
C PRO A 89 12.47 22.42 -4.14
N ALA A 90 13.38 22.17 -5.09
CA ALA A 90 13.20 22.51 -6.50
C ALA A 90 12.15 21.62 -7.18
N ASP A 91 12.05 20.36 -6.74
CA ASP A 91 11.18 19.35 -7.34
C ASP A 91 9.69 19.61 -6.99
N ALA A 92 9.44 20.42 -5.95
CA ALA A 92 8.10 20.81 -5.50
C ALA A 92 7.74 22.27 -5.86
N ALA A 93 8.45 22.90 -6.81
CA ALA A 93 8.36 24.33 -7.10
C ALA A 93 6.93 24.84 -7.39
N ASP A 94 6.11 24.04 -8.08
CA ASP A 94 4.75 24.43 -8.46
C ASP A 94 3.71 24.23 -7.33
N TRP A 95 4.09 23.51 -6.26
CA TRP A 95 3.17 23.10 -5.20
C TRP A 95 3.36 23.84 -3.88
N TRP A 96 4.20 24.88 -3.85
CA TRP A 96 4.39 25.67 -2.64
C TRP A 96 3.12 26.44 -2.28
N PRO A 97 2.61 26.33 -1.03
CA PRO A 97 1.44 27.10 -0.61
C PRO A 97 1.60 28.60 -0.85
N PRO A 98 0.52 29.31 -1.22
CA PRO A 98 0.57 30.73 -1.50
C PRO A 98 0.97 31.54 -0.26
N VAL A 99 1.62 32.69 -0.50
CA VAL A 99 1.96 33.63 0.58
C VAL A 99 0.69 34.37 1.00
N SER A 100 0.18 34.08 2.19
CA SER A 100 -1.05 34.68 2.75
C SER A 100 -0.83 35.22 4.16
N THR A 101 -1.64 36.20 4.57
CA THR A 101 -1.63 36.71 5.96
C THR A 101 -2.25 35.74 6.96
N HIS A 102 -3.12 34.83 6.49
CA HIS A 102 -3.81 33.82 7.29
C HIS A 102 -3.12 32.45 7.22
N GLY A 103 -2.20 32.28 6.28
CA GLY A 103 -1.51 31.03 6.01
C GLY A 103 -0.09 30.95 6.54
N ARG A 104 0.32 29.77 7.00
CA ARG A 104 1.73 29.49 7.30
C ARG A 104 2.16 28.13 6.77
N THR A 105 3.38 28.09 6.25
CA THR A 105 4.03 26.86 5.81
C THR A 105 5.30 26.61 6.59
N ILE A 106 5.43 25.42 7.18
CA ILE A 106 6.64 24.94 7.82
C ILE A 106 7.21 23.83 6.97
N VAL A 107 8.50 23.91 6.67
CA VAL A 107 9.21 22.85 5.95
C VAL A 107 10.37 22.40 6.80
N THR A 108 10.55 21.10 6.99
CA THR A 108 11.77 20.52 7.57
C THR A 108 12.61 19.92 6.45
N THR A 109 13.92 20.22 6.45
CA THR A 109 14.84 19.70 5.43
C THR A 109 16.23 19.45 6.01
N ARG A 110 16.96 18.51 5.40
CA ARG A 110 18.37 18.24 5.70
C ARG A 110 19.33 19.10 4.87
N ARG A 111 18.84 19.72 3.79
CA ARG A 111 19.65 20.57 2.92
C ARG A 111 20.09 21.85 3.61
N ARG A 112 21.27 22.33 3.22
CA ARG A 112 21.94 23.53 3.77
C ARG A 112 22.52 24.43 2.67
N ASP A 113 22.26 24.09 1.41
CA ASP A 113 22.80 24.76 0.24
C ASP A 113 22.00 26.01 -0.15
N ALA A 114 22.64 26.90 -0.93
CA ALA A 114 22.10 28.21 -1.31
C ALA A 114 20.78 28.16 -2.11
N VAL A 115 20.39 26.97 -2.60
CA VAL A 115 19.11 26.71 -3.28
C VAL A 115 17.90 26.90 -2.34
N LEU A 116 18.12 26.91 -1.01
CA LEU A 116 17.07 27.20 -0.03
C LEU A 116 16.73 28.70 0.10
N ASP A 117 17.56 29.59 -0.45
CA ASP A 117 17.38 31.04 -0.39
C ASP A 117 16.45 31.53 -1.51
N VAL A 118 15.19 31.10 -1.46
CA VAL A 118 14.15 31.45 -2.45
C VAL A 118 13.25 32.55 -1.86
N GLY A 119 13.76 33.78 -1.78
CA GLY A 119 12.97 34.99 -1.53
C GLY A 119 12.20 35.04 -0.19
N HIS A 120 10.86 35.04 -0.23
CA HIS A 120 9.94 35.33 0.91
C HIS A 120 9.95 34.34 2.09
N ARG A 121 10.98 33.49 2.22
CA ARG A 121 11.01 32.36 3.15
C ARG A 121 12.09 32.58 4.21
N THR A 122 11.69 32.60 5.48
CA THR A 122 12.67 32.65 6.58
C THR A 122 13.32 31.28 6.76
N LEU A 123 14.62 31.19 6.51
CA LEU A 123 15.42 30.03 6.86
C LEU A 123 15.83 30.11 8.34
N ILE A 124 15.41 29.13 9.13
CA ILE A 124 15.80 28.96 10.52
C ILE A 124 16.72 27.76 10.57
N THR A 125 17.99 28.01 10.87
CA THR A 125 18.95 26.94 11.13
C THR A 125 18.68 26.39 12.53
N VAL A 126 18.37 25.09 12.59
CA VAL A 126 18.20 24.34 13.82
C VAL A 126 19.52 23.64 14.09
N ASP A 127 20.25 24.16 15.07
CA ASP A 127 21.51 23.59 15.52
C ASP A 127 21.29 22.59 16.66
N LEU A 128 22.40 22.02 17.14
CA LEU A 128 22.44 21.22 18.36
C LEU A 128 21.93 22.04 19.55
N PHE A 129 21.56 21.36 20.63
CA PHE A 129 21.21 22.09 21.85
C PHE A 129 22.41 22.87 22.37
N THR A 130 22.15 24.05 22.92
CA THR A 130 23.13 24.73 23.76
C THR A 130 23.39 23.90 25.03
N ALA A 131 24.50 24.20 25.71
CA ALA A 131 24.84 23.52 26.96
C ALA A 131 23.74 23.64 28.01
N ASP A 132 23.12 24.82 28.15
CA ASP A 132 22.04 25.03 29.11
C ASP A 132 20.74 24.34 28.68
N GLU A 133 20.41 24.30 27.39
CA GLU A 133 19.25 23.54 26.87
C GLU A 133 19.42 22.04 27.10
N SER A 134 20.63 21.49 26.85
CA SER A 134 20.93 20.08 27.07
C SER A 134 20.77 19.70 28.55
N VAL A 135 21.28 20.54 29.45
CA VAL A 135 21.16 20.34 30.90
C VAL A 135 19.71 20.45 31.35
N ALA A 136 18.99 21.46 30.88
CA ALA A 136 17.58 21.64 31.20
C ALA A 136 16.74 20.46 30.71
N TYR A 137 17.00 19.99 29.49
CA TYR A 137 16.37 18.82 28.90
C TYR A 137 16.64 17.56 29.74
N LEU A 138 17.90 17.21 30.01
CA LEU A 138 18.26 16.01 30.79
C LEU A 138 17.62 16.03 32.19
N ARG A 139 17.67 17.17 32.89
CA ARG A 139 17.07 17.31 34.22
C ARG A 139 15.56 17.14 34.22
N ARG A 140 14.90 17.45 33.11
CA ARG A 140 13.45 17.24 32.92
C ARG A 140 13.14 15.80 32.47
N ALA A 141 13.84 15.30 31.47
CA ALA A 141 13.53 14.06 30.78
C ALA A 141 13.84 12.79 31.60
N VAL A 142 14.88 12.83 32.45
CA VAL A 142 15.26 11.72 33.35
C VAL A 142 14.21 11.47 34.44
N GLY A 143 13.38 12.47 34.80
CA GLY A 143 12.28 12.30 35.76
C GLY A 143 12.70 12.13 37.23
N LYS A 144 14.01 12.17 37.54
CA LYS A 144 14.58 12.14 38.90
C LYS A 144 15.56 13.32 39.10
N PRO A 145 15.87 13.74 40.34
CA PRO A 145 16.80 14.85 40.58
C PRO A 145 18.21 14.56 40.05
N VAL A 146 18.63 15.27 39.01
CA VAL A 146 19.99 15.21 38.45
C VAL A 146 20.80 16.44 38.87
N GLN A 147 21.99 16.22 39.44
CA GLN A 147 22.91 17.31 39.78
C GLN A 147 23.44 17.98 38.50
N ARG A 148 23.51 19.32 38.49
CA ARG A 148 23.93 20.10 37.31
C ARG A 148 25.26 19.63 36.74
N GLN A 149 26.25 19.35 37.60
CA GLN A 149 27.58 18.90 37.19
C GLN A 149 27.55 17.60 36.35
N HIS A 150 26.69 16.65 36.71
CA HIS A 150 26.59 15.36 36.01
C HIS A 150 25.80 15.50 34.70
N ALA A 151 24.77 16.35 34.68
CA ALA A 151 24.04 16.69 33.47
C ALA A 151 24.92 17.41 32.43
N VAL A 152 25.77 18.36 32.86
CA VAL A 152 26.73 19.06 31.99
C VAL A 152 27.70 18.07 31.35
N ALA A 153 28.25 17.17 32.17
CA ALA A 153 29.24 16.22 31.69
C ALA A 153 28.62 15.19 30.72
N LEU A 154 27.40 14.70 31.01
CA LEU A 154 26.68 13.81 30.10
C LEU A 154 26.30 14.52 28.79
N ALA A 155 25.82 15.77 28.85
CA ALA A 155 25.47 16.54 27.66
C ALA A 155 26.66 16.73 26.72
N LYS A 156 27.85 16.96 27.30
CA LYS A 156 29.10 17.05 26.54
C LYS A 156 29.48 15.73 25.87
N ASP A 157 29.38 14.62 26.59
CA ASP A 157 29.69 13.30 26.02
C ASP A 157 28.72 12.91 24.89
N LEU A 158 27.49 13.42 24.92
CA LEU A 158 26.47 13.20 23.89
C LEU A 158 26.51 14.25 22.77
N ASP A 159 27.58 15.04 22.71
CA ASP A 159 27.81 16.11 21.74
C ASP A 159 26.62 17.09 21.60
N HIS A 160 25.84 17.25 22.67
CA HIS A 160 24.64 18.08 22.71
C HIS A 160 23.57 17.75 21.64
N LEU A 161 23.60 16.55 21.07
CA LEU A 161 22.64 16.12 20.06
C LEU A 161 21.28 15.77 20.70
N PRO A 162 20.18 16.44 20.33
CA PRO A 162 18.87 16.22 20.95
C PRO A 162 18.39 14.77 20.90
N LEU A 163 18.60 14.07 19.78
CA LEU A 163 18.26 12.66 19.67
C LEU A 163 19.06 11.79 20.65
N ALA A 164 20.38 11.99 20.74
CA ALA A 164 21.24 11.24 21.67
C ALA A 164 20.87 11.55 23.14
N LEU A 165 20.56 12.80 23.46
CA LEU A 165 20.07 13.23 24.78
C LEU A 165 18.73 12.56 25.13
N ALA A 166 17.80 12.47 24.18
CA ALA A 166 16.50 11.83 24.38
C ALA A 166 16.64 10.33 24.65
N GLN A 167 17.48 9.66 23.86
CA GLN A 167 17.81 8.24 24.03
C GLN A 167 18.48 7.97 25.38
N ALA A 168 19.51 8.73 25.73
CA ALA A 168 20.19 8.59 27.01
C ALA A 168 19.27 8.86 28.20
N ALA A 169 18.42 9.90 28.13
CA ALA A 169 17.46 10.20 29.19
C ALA A 169 16.42 9.09 29.37
N ALA A 170 15.93 8.53 28.26
CA ALA A 170 15.02 7.38 28.28
C ALA A 170 15.68 6.16 28.93
N PHE A 171 16.89 5.81 28.52
CA PHE A 171 17.67 4.72 29.10
C PHE A 171 17.92 4.89 30.60
N ILE A 172 18.36 6.07 31.02
CA ILE A 172 18.64 6.37 32.43
C ILE A 172 17.37 6.24 33.27
N ARG A 173 16.25 6.76 32.77
CA ARG A 173 14.94 6.67 33.43
C ARG A 173 14.48 5.22 33.53
N ASP A 174 14.59 4.48 32.42
CA ASP A 174 14.16 3.09 32.29
C ASP A 174 14.92 2.15 33.23
N ARG A 175 16.25 2.32 33.31
CA ARG A 175 17.16 1.49 34.13
C ARG A 175 17.40 2.02 35.53
N GLU A 176 16.73 3.11 35.88
CA GLU A 176 16.90 3.79 37.16
C GLU A 176 18.36 4.15 37.50
N LEU A 177 19.18 4.44 36.48
CA LEU A 177 20.60 4.76 36.64
C LEU A 177 20.82 6.24 36.99
N ASP A 178 22.04 6.57 37.41
CA ASP A 178 22.51 7.95 37.44
C ASP A 178 23.33 8.29 36.19
N CYS A 179 23.50 9.59 35.92
CA CYS A 179 24.25 10.05 34.75
C CYS A 179 25.73 9.60 34.80
N VAL A 180 26.31 9.42 35.98
CA VAL A 180 27.73 9.03 36.11
C VAL A 180 27.93 7.59 35.63
N THR A 181 27.04 6.69 36.04
CA THR A 181 27.05 5.28 35.67
C THR A 181 26.78 5.13 34.17
N TYR A 182 25.81 5.88 33.63
CA TYR A 182 25.55 5.87 32.19
C TYR A 182 26.75 6.33 31.36
N ARG A 183 27.41 7.43 31.75
CA ARG A 183 28.60 7.93 31.04
C ARG A 183 29.74 6.92 30.99
N ARG A 184 29.92 6.12 32.06
CA ARG A 184 30.94 5.06 32.08
C ARG A 184 30.63 4.01 31.01
N ARG A 185 29.40 3.49 31.00
CA ARG A 185 28.96 2.52 29.99
C ARG A 185 29.07 3.07 28.56
N LEU A 186 28.68 4.32 28.36
CA LEU A 186 28.78 4.99 27.05
C LEU A 186 30.25 5.08 26.60
N SER A 187 31.17 5.41 27.51
CA SER A 187 32.59 5.50 27.20
C SER A 187 33.18 4.13 26.84
N ASP A 188 32.81 3.09 27.58
CA ASP A 188 33.26 1.71 27.35
C ASP A 188 32.83 1.23 25.95
N VAL A 189 31.58 1.47 25.57
CA VAL A 189 31.05 1.10 24.24
C VAL A 189 31.69 1.93 23.12
N ARG A 190 31.89 3.24 23.31
CA ARG A 190 32.56 4.10 22.31
C ARG A 190 33.98 3.64 22.01
N LEU A 191 34.71 3.17 23.02
CA LEU A 191 36.07 2.62 22.83
C LEU A 191 36.05 1.33 21.99
N SER A 192 34.97 0.55 22.07
CA SER A 192 34.80 -0.67 21.26
C SER A 192 34.39 -0.39 19.82
N LEU A 193 33.70 0.72 19.54
CA LEU A 193 33.15 1.06 18.21
C LEU A 193 34.10 1.93 17.36
N ALA A 194 35.19 2.45 17.92
CA ALA A 194 36.07 3.41 17.26
C ALA A 194 36.74 2.89 15.96
N ASP A 195 36.80 1.57 15.77
CA ASP A 195 37.48 0.92 14.64
C ASP A 195 36.52 0.34 13.58
N VAL A 196 35.19 0.43 13.76
CA VAL A 196 34.20 -0.37 13.00
C VAL A 196 33.23 0.46 12.15
N VAL A 197 33.08 1.77 12.41
CA VAL A 197 32.03 2.59 11.75
C VAL A 197 32.53 3.14 10.40
N PRO A 198 31.90 2.78 9.25
CA PRO A 198 32.29 3.29 7.94
C PRO A 198 31.91 4.77 7.70
N PRO A 199 32.60 5.48 6.77
CA PRO A 199 32.37 6.89 6.50
C PRO A 199 31.35 7.15 5.36
N GLU A 200 30.08 7.48 5.68
CA GLU A 200 29.10 8.34 4.94
C GLU A 200 27.74 8.28 5.70
N ASP A 201 26.87 9.27 5.90
CA ASP A 201 26.61 10.59 5.31
C ASP A 201 25.91 11.51 6.36
N GLY A 202 26.13 12.84 6.33
CA GLY A 202 25.29 13.85 7.01
C GLY A 202 25.51 14.19 8.50
N LEU A 203 26.26 13.42 9.30
CA LEU A 203 26.72 13.80 10.65
C LEU A 203 28.26 13.76 10.71
N PRO A 204 28.94 14.64 11.48
CA PRO A 204 30.37 14.48 11.78
C PRO A 204 30.63 13.16 12.50
N ASP A 205 31.79 12.53 12.25
CA ASP A 205 32.14 11.19 12.76
C ASP A 205 31.89 11.03 14.26
N ASN A 206 32.24 12.04 15.06
CA ASN A 206 32.03 12.03 16.52
C ASN A 206 30.55 11.85 16.92
N HIS A 207 29.61 12.49 16.23
CA HIS A 207 28.18 12.37 16.54
C HIS A 207 27.62 11.01 16.15
N ARG A 208 28.20 10.37 15.12
CA ARG A 208 27.81 9.03 14.69
C ARG A 208 28.21 7.99 15.72
N THR A 209 29.47 8.03 16.17
CA THR A 209 29.95 7.15 17.23
C THR A 209 29.14 7.34 18.51
N THR A 210 28.77 8.58 18.84
CA THR A 210 27.90 8.89 19.98
C THR A 210 26.51 8.26 19.84
N LEU A 211 25.83 8.42 18.70
CA LEU A 211 24.51 7.81 18.46
C LEU A 211 24.56 6.29 18.44
N ALA A 212 25.52 5.71 17.72
CA ALA A 212 25.71 4.27 17.64
C ALA A 212 25.94 3.67 19.03
N ALA A 213 26.81 4.28 19.85
CA ALA A 213 27.04 3.82 21.22
C ALA A 213 25.79 3.96 22.11
N THR A 214 25.02 5.05 21.97
CA THR A 214 23.77 5.23 22.71
C THR A 214 22.71 4.19 22.31
N TRP A 215 22.58 3.87 21.01
CA TRP A 215 21.66 2.83 20.55
C TRP A 215 22.13 1.44 20.94
N ALA A 216 23.41 1.09 20.76
CA ALA A 216 23.96 -0.19 21.18
C ALA A 216 23.69 -0.46 22.66
N LEU A 217 23.84 0.54 23.53
CA LEU A 217 23.45 0.42 24.94
C LEU A 217 21.95 0.14 25.11
N SER A 218 21.08 0.91 24.44
CA SER A 218 19.63 0.71 24.52
C SER A 218 19.19 -0.65 23.97
N ILE A 219 19.81 -1.15 22.89
CA ILE A 219 19.52 -2.46 22.30
C ILE A 219 19.95 -3.57 23.28
N GLU A 220 21.19 -3.52 23.78
CA GLU A 220 21.70 -4.48 24.77
C GLU A 220 20.84 -4.46 26.06
N ALA A 221 20.33 -3.29 26.45
CA ALA A 221 19.35 -3.22 27.50
C ALA A 221 18.05 -3.93 27.11
N ALA A 222 17.44 -3.59 25.98
CA ALA A 222 16.19 -4.22 25.56
C ALA A 222 16.28 -5.76 25.58
N ASP A 223 17.37 -6.34 25.08
CA ASP A 223 17.63 -7.79 25.12
C ASP A 223 17.75 -8.35 26.54
N LYS A 224 18.25 -7.56 27.51
CA LYS A 224 18.34 -7.95 28.93
C LYS A 224 17.03 -7.78 29.71
N ALA A 225 16.07 -7.02 29.18
CA ALA A 225 14.78 -6.77 29.85
C ALA A 225 13.72 -7.81 29.49
N GLY A 226 13.74 -8.32 28.26
CA GLY A 226 12.92 -9.43 27.82
C GLY A 226 13.69 -10.76 27.80
N PRO A 227 13.09 -11.82 27.25
CA PRO A 227 13.82 -13.00 26.84
C PRO A 227 14.98 -12.59 25.90
N PRO A 228 16.21 -13.14 26.10
CA PRO A 228 17.38 -12.75 25.32
C PRO A 228 17.15 -13.01 23.83
N GLY A 229 17.55 -12.06 22.97
CA GLY A 229 17.52 -12.16 21.50
C GLY A 229 16.28 -11.59 20.81
N LEU A 230 15.17 -11.39 21.53
CA LEU A 230 13.90 -10.95 20.93
C LEU A 230 13.94 -9.49 20.48
N ALA A 231 14.54 -8.59 21.27
CA ALA A 231 14.61 -7.18 20.92
C ALA A 231 15.50 -6.96 19.69
N HIS A 232 16.63 -7.68 19.62
CA HIS A 232 17.50 -7.69 18.45
C HIS A 232 16.78 -8.20 17.19
N SER A 233 16.07 -9.33 17.29
CA SER A 233 15.32 -9.92 16.18
C SER A 233 14.21 -9.00 15.64
N ILE A 234 13.48 -8.33 16.52
CA ILE A 234 12.46 -7.35 16.12
C ILE A 234 13.12 -6.18 15.37
N LEU A 235 14.27 -5.70 15.83
CA LEU A 235 14.98 -4.61 15.16
C LEU A 235 15.56 -5.02 13.80
N HIS A 236 15.98 -6.28 13.65
CA HIS A 236 16.38 -6.84 12.35
C HIS A 236 15.22 -6.82 11.35
N LEU A 237 14.04 -7.27 11.73
CA LEU A 237 12.86 -7.24 10.86
C LEU A 237 12.45 -5.80 10.51
N VAL A 238 12.45 -4.91 11.51
CA VAL A 238 12.12 -3.49 11.34
C VAL A 238 13.06 -2.82 10.33
N CYS A 239 14.31 -3.27 10.18
CA CYS A 239 15.29 -2.57 9.34
C CYS A 239 14.99 -2.58 7.83
N LEU A 240 14.10 -3.47 7.37
CA LEU A 240 13.71 -3.62 5.95
C LEU A 240 12.35 -3.02 5.62
N LEU A 241 11.68 -2.38 6.59
CA LEU A 241 10.29 -1.95 6.48
C LEU A 241 10.16 -0.42 6.48
N GLN A 242 8.97 0.08 6.15
CA GLN A 242 8.72 1.52 6.10
C GLN A 242 8.76 2.13 7.51
N PRO A 243 9.63 3.11 7.81
CA PRO A 243 9.88 3.56 9.19
C PRO A 243 8.66 4.17 9.88
N GLU A 244 7.71 4.73 9.13
CA GLU A 244 6.56 5.46 9.70
C GLU A 244 5.29 4.61 9.84
N ALA A 245 5.23 3.45 9.19
CA ALA A 245 3.97 2.72 9.02
C ALA A 245 4.20 1.20 8.94
N ILE A 246 4.83 0.61 9.97
CA ILE A 246 4.97 -0.84 10.07
C ILE A 246 3.68 -1.40 10.71
N PRO A 247 2.96 -2.33 10.07
CA PRO A 247 1.79 -2.96 10.65
C PRO A 247 2.14 -3.73 11.93
N LEU A 248 1.38 -3.60 13.01
CA LEU A 248 1.68 -4.32 14.26
C LEU A 248 1.52 -5.85 14.10
N ASP A 249 0.56 -6.27 13.28
CA ASP A 249 0.29 -7.68 12.98
C ASP A 249 1.36 -8.34 12.11
N PHE A 250 2.27 -7.56 11.50
CA PHE A 250 3.48 -8.08 10.86
C PHE A 250 4.31 -8.92 11.84
N PHE A 251 4.48 -8.44 13.08
CA PHE A 251 5.30 -9.10 14.10
C PHE A 251 4.66 -10.37 14.66
N THR A 252 3.34 -10.52 14.50
CA THR A 252 2.59 -11.70 14.92
C THR A 252 2.32 -12.67 13.77
N SER A 253 2.85 -12.40 12.57
CA SER A 253 2.82 -13.37 11.47
C SER A 253 3.71 -14.57 11.78
N THR A 254 3.37 -15.72 11.21
CA THR A 254 4.10 -16.97 11.40
C THR A 254 5.59 -16.84 11.04
N PRO A 255 5.98 -16.26 9.88
CA PRO A 255 7.39 -16.09 9.52
C PRO A 255 8.16 -15.19 10.49
N ALA A 256 7.53 -14.10 10.95
CA ALA A 256 8.15 -13.21 11.93
C ALA A 256 8.32 -13.90 13.29
N ILE A 257 7.31 -14.63 13.76
CA ILE A 257 7.36 -15.41 15.00
C ILE A 257 8.44 -16.50 14.91
N ASP A 258 8.50 -17.24 13.80
CA ASP A 258 9.50 -18.29 13.60
C ASP A 258 10.92 -17.70 13.63
N TYR A 259 11.14 -16.54 13.01
CA TYR A 259 12.43 -15.85 13.10
C TYR A 259 12.77 -15.37 14.52
N ILE A 260 11.82 -14.71 15.18
CA ILE A 260 12.01 -14.20 16.55
C ILE A 260 12.27 -15.36 17.52
N THR A 261 11.67 -16.53 17.29
CA THR A 261 11.86 -17.74 18.12
C THR A 261 13.16 -18.49 17.85
N LEU A 262 13.73 -18.37 16.65
CA LEU A 262 15.03 -18.97 16.34
C LEU A 262 16.16 -18.32 17.15
N GLU A 263 16.05 -17.02 17.40
CA GLU A 263 17.03 -16.21 18.13
C GLU A 263 16.74 -16.12 19.65
N GLY A 264 15.56 -16.55 20.13
CA GLY A 264 15.22 -16.60 21.55
C GLY A 264 13.93 -17.36 21.86
N GLU A 265 13.71 -17.77 23.12
CA GLU A 265 12.49 -18.52 23.48
C GLU A 265 11.29 -17.58 23.68
N LEU A 266 10.26 -17.67 22.82
CA LEU A 266 8.94 -17.07 23.10
C LEU A 266 8.18 -17.94 24.11
N GLY A 267 7.71 -17.35 25.20
CA GLY A 267 6.81 -18.00 26.15
C GLY A 267 5.34 -17.88 25.72
N GLN A 268 4.92 -16.70 25.27
CA GLN A 268 3.58 -16.39 24.73
C GLN A 268 3.66 -15.28 23.66
N GLU A 269 2.65 -15.18 22.79
CA GLU A 269 2.56 -14.11 21.77
C GLU A 269 2.56 -12.69 22.39
N SER A 270 2.09 -12.55 23.64
CA SER A 270 2.16 -11.29 24.40
C SER A 270 3.58 -10.79 24.63
N ASP A 271 4.59 -11.68 24.57
CA ASP A 271 5.99 -11.31 24.78
C ASP A 271 6.49 -10.35 23.69
N ILE A 272 5.96 -10.45 22.46
CA ILE A 272 6.30 -9.54 21.35
C ILE A 272 5.84 -8.12 21.67
N LEU A 273 4.62 -7.96 22.20
CA LEU A 273 4.10 -6.65 22.61
C LEU A 273 4.90 -6.07 23.78
N ASP A 274 5.29 -6.91 24.75
CA ASP A 274 6.11 -6.48 25.89
C ASP A 274 7.51 -6.02 25.46
N VAL A 275 8.12 -6.70 24.48
CA VAL A 275 9.39 -6.28 23.88
C VAL A 275 9.21 -4.99 23.09
N LEU A 276 8.15 -4.85 22.27
CA LEU A 276 7.84 -3.60 21.56
C LEU A 276 7.62 -2.43 22.53
N HIS A 277 6.96 -2.65 23.68
CA HIS A 277 6.83 -1.64 24.73
C HIS A 277 8.17 -1.30 25.39
N THR A 278 9.06 -2.28 25.53
CA THR A 278 10.41 -2.06 26.06
C THR A 278 11.23 -1.22 25.08
N LEU A 279 11.18 -1.54 23.79
CA LEU A 279 11.80 -0.76 22.72
C LEU A 279 11.22 0.66 22.65
N ASP A 280 9.90 0.82 22.82
CA ASP A 280 9.20 2.12 22.88
C ASP A 280 9.67 2.97 24.07
N ARG A 281 9.74 2.39 25.27
CA ARG A 281 10.26 3.05 26.48
C ARG A 281 11.70 3.52 26.34
N LEU A 282 12.51 2.77 25.58
CA LEU A 282 13.90 3.08 25.26
C LEU A 282 14.04 4.02 24.04
N ASN A 283 12.94 4.47 23.43
CA ASN A 283 12.88 5.28 22.22
C ASN A 283 13.52 4.64 20.98
N LEU A 284 13.64 3.31 20.92
CA LEU A 284 14.17 2.61 19.75
C LEU A 284 13.10 2.44 18.66
N VAL A 285 11.86 2.24 19.07
CA VAL A 285 10.67 2.27 18.22
C VAL A 285 9.61 3.18 18.85
N THR A 286 8.52 3.42 18.14
CA THR A 286 7.30 4.01 18.69
C THR A 286 6.14 3.06 18.40
N CYS A 287 5.52 2.52 19.44
CA CYS A 287 4.42 1.57 19.30
C CYS A 287 3.09 2.26 19.63
N ASN A 288 2.19 2.35 18.66
CA ASN A 288 0.86 2.90 18.84
C ASN A 288 -0.22 1.82 18.67
N GLN A 289 -0.67 1.27 19.79
CA GLN A 289 -1.73 0.26 19.81
C GLN A 289 -3.08 0.76 19.25
N ARG A 290 -3.37 2.06 19.32
CA ARG A 290 -4.65 2.60 18.81
C ARG A 290 -4.71 2.59 17.29
N THR A 291 -3.57 2.81 16.64
CA THR A 291 -3.46 2.76 15.18
C THR A 291 -2.93 1.42 14.70
N ALA A 292 -2.56 0.50 15.60
CA ALA A 292 -1.87 -0.75 15.30
C ALA A 292 -0.62 -0.56 14.42
N LEU A 293 0.17 0.50 14.70
CA LEU A 293 1.37 0.83 13.95
C LEU A 293 2.61 0.86 14.85
N VAL A 294 3.72 0.38 14.29
CA VAL A 294 5.07 0.55 14.84
C VAL A 294 5.83 1.51 13.93
N GLN A 295 6.55 2.43 14.54
CA GLN A 295 7.41 3.39 13.85
C GLN A 295 8.85 3.26 14.37
N THR A 296 9.82 3.59 13.54
CA THR A 296 11.22 3.62 13.94
C THR A 296 11.93 4.79 13.26
N HIS A 297 13.08 5.18 13.80
CA HIS A 297 13.89 6.21 13.19
C HIS A 297 14.75 5.59 12.08
N VAL A 298 14.75 6.17 10.88
CA VAL A 298 15.53 5.70 9.70
C VAL A 298 17.00 5.40 10.03
N LEU A 299 17.62 6.24 10.88
CA LEU A 299 19.01 6.00 11.30
C LEU A 299 19.21 4.75 12.15
N ILE A 300 18.21 4.33 12.95
CA ILE A 300 18.26 3.07 13.71
C ILE A 300 18.23 1.90 12.73
N GLN A 301 17.28 1.91 11.78
CA GLN A 301 17.21 0.89 10.72
C GLN A 301 18.52 0.78 9.95
N ARG A 302 19.15 1.92 9.64
CA ARG A 302 20.44 1.94 8.95
C ARG A 302 21.57 1.34 9.77
N VAL A 303 21.70 1.70 11.05
CA VAL A 303 22.75 1.11 11.91
C VAL A 303 22.58 -0.40 12.00
N ILE A 304 21.35 -0.87 12.20
CA ILE A 304 21.06 -2.31 12.21
C ILE A 304 21.44 -2.95 10.87
N ARG A 305 21.09 -2.32 9.74
CA ARG A 305 21.40 -2.84 8.40
C ARG A 305 22.89 -2.86 8.10
N ASP A 306 23.63 -1.86 8.53
CA ASP A 306 25.09 -1.77 8.35
C ASP A 306 25.83 -2.83 9.19
N ASP A 307 25.23 -3.31 10.28
CA ASP A 307 25.76 -4.38 11.14
C ASP A 307 25.45 -5.79 10.58
N LEU A 308 24.54 -5.93 9.60
CA LEU A 308 24.17 -7.21 8.99
C LEU A 308 25.11 -7.59 7.84
N ASP A 309 25.52 -8.86 7.80
CA ASP A 309 26.18 -9.43 6.62
C ASP A 309 25.17 -9.79 5.51
N ALA A 310 25.70 -10.10 4.32
CA ALA A 310 24.87 -10.41 3.15
C ALA A 310 23.99 -11.65 3.36
N ASP A 311 24.50 -12.67 4.05
CA ASP A 311 23.77 -13.92 4.31
C ASP A 311 22.59 -13.68 5.27
N SER A 312 22.79 -12.86 6.31
CA SER A 312 21.73 -12.47 7.24
C SER A 312 20.69 -11.60 6.55
N LEU A 313 21.13 -10.70 5.67
CA LEU A 313 20.23 -9.84 4.91
C LEU A 313 19.35 -10.63 3.92
N ASP A 314 19.90 -11.67 3.28
CA ASP A 314 19.16 -12.61 2.44
C ASP A 314 18.02 -13.29 3.24
N VAL A 315 18.38 -13.93 4.35
CA VAL A 315 17.41 -14.62 5.23
C VAL A 315 16.33 -13.66 5.71
N LEU A 316 16.71 -12.46 6.17
CA LEU A 316 15.77 -11.44 6.62
C LEU A 316 14.86 -10.91 5.53
N ALA A 317 15.36 -10.78 4.29
CA ALA A 317 14.56 -10.35 3.16
C ALA A 317 13.41 -11.33 2.90
N TRP A 318 13.72 -12.63 2.90
CA TRP A 318 12.73 -13.70 2.74
C TRP A 318 11.69 -13.69 3.86
N ILE A 319 12.14 -13.61 5.12
CA ILE A 319 11.22 -13.57 6.27
C ILE A 319 10.31 -12.35 6.22
N ALA A 320 10.86 -11.17 5.93
CA ALA A 320 10.07 -9.95 5.81
C ALA A 320 9.08 -10.04 4.64
N ALA A 321 9.49 -10.65 3.53
CA ALA A 321 8.63 -10.82 2.36
C ALA A 321 7.49 -11.82 2.63
N ASP A 322 7.76 -12.94 3.30
CA ASP A 322 6.76 -13.93 3.69
C ASP A 322 5.80 -13.37 4.74
N ALA A 323 6.31 -12.63 5.74
CA ALA A 323 5.50 -11.96 6.76
C ALA A 323 4.57 -10.91 6.15
N LEU A 324 5.07 -10.07 5.23
CA LEU A 324 4.24 -9.13 4.48
C LEU A 324 3.18 -9.85 3.65
N LEU A 325 3.52 -10.97 3.00
CA LEU A 325 2.59 -11.74 2.19
C LEU A 325 1.49 -12.40 3.04
N GLU A 326 1.81 -12.90 4.23
CA GLU A 326 0.84 -13.53 5.15
C GLU A 326 -0.21 -12.53 5.66
N ILE A 327 0.21 -11.30 6.00
CA ILE A 327 -0.71 -10.26 6.49
C ILE A 327 -1.43 -9.51 5.36
N TRP A 328 -1.07 -9.80 4.10
CA TRP A 328 -1.71 -9.23 2.92
C TRP A 328 -2.94 -10.05 2.56
N PRO A 329 -4.15 -9.53 2.79
CA PRO A 329 -5.36 -10.31 2.55
C PRO A 329 -5.50 -10.58 1.04
N GLU A 330 -5.89 -11.79 0.65
CA GLU A 330 -6.09 -12.14 -0.77
C GLU A 330 -7.06 -11.18 -1.47
N VAL A 331 -8.11 -10.82 -0.74
CA VAL A 331 -9.11 -9.83 -1.11
C VAL A 331 -8.84 -8.53 -0.35
N GLU A 332 -8.84 -7.40 -1.06
CA GLU A 332 -8.46 -6.08 -0.52
C GLU A 332 -9.70 -5.20 -0.20
N PRO A 333 -10.16 -5.14 1.07
CA PRO A 333 -11.32 -4.34 1.45
C PRO A 333 -10.99 -2.92 1.97
N ASP A 334 -9.73 -2.61 2.26
CA ASP A 334 -9.30 -1.38 2.94
C ASP A 334 -8.08 -0.76 2.26
N ARG A 335 -8.35 0.29 1.49
CA ARG A 335 -7.36 1.05 0.72
C ARG A 335 -6.18 1.55 1.54
N LEU A 336 -6.39 1.99 2.78
CA LEU A 336 -5.31 2.55 3.60
C LEU A 336 -4.34 1.45 4.04
N ARG A 337 -4.87 0.28 4.41
CA ARG A 337 -4.06 -0.88 4.76
C ARG A 337 -3.27 -1.37 3.55
N GLU A 338 -3.87 -1.43 2.38
CA GLU A 338 -3.19 -1.84 1.14
C GLU A 338 -2.07 -0.88 0.76
N GLN A 339 -2.31 0.45 0.83
CA GLN A 339 -1.29 1.46 0.60
C GLN A 339 -0.10 1.29 1.54
N MET A 340 -0.37 1.01 2.82
CA MET A 340 0.66 0.73 3.81
C MET A 340 1.48 -0.54 3.46
N LEU A 341 0.83 -1.63 3.06
CA LEU A 341 1.52 -2.88 2.67
C LEU A 341 2.36 -2.70 1.40
N ARG A 342 1.83 -1.96 0.41
CA ARG A 342 2.58 -1.55 -0.80
C ARG A 342 3.81 -0.73 -0.41
N ALA A 343 3.67 0.26 0.48
CA ALA A 343 4.79 1.09 0.92
C ALA A 343 5.90 0.28 1.63
N ASN A 344 5.53 -0.63 2.54
CA ASN A 344 6.51 -1.51 3.20
C ASN A 344 7.26 -2.40 2.19
N THR A 345 6.53 -2.93 1.21
CA THR A 345 7.12 -3.79 0.16
C THR A 345 8.08 -3.04 -0.74
N LEU A 346 7.76 -1.78 -1.10
CA LEU A 346 8.67 -0.96 -1.90
C LEU A 346 9.99 -0.67 -1.17
N VAL A 347 9.94 -0.42 0.16
CA VAL A 347 11.15 -0.23 0.99
C VAL A 347 11.97 -1.52 1.09
N LEU A 348 11.31 -2.65 1.30
CA LEU A 348 11.96 -3.96 1.29
C LEU A 348 12.68 -4.21 -0.06
N PHE A 349 12.01 -3.87 -1.16
CA PHE A 349 12.58 -4.02 -2.51
C PHE A 349 13.72 -3.04 -2.79
N GLU A 350 13.71 -1.84 -2.22
CA GLU A 350 14.84 -0.92 -2.33
C GLU A 350 16.08 -1.48 -1.61
N ALA A 351 15.88 -2.11 -0.45
CA ALA A 351 16.97 -2.62 0.37
C ALA A 351 17.50 -4.00 -0.07
N ALA A 352 16.62 -4.89 -0.55
CA ALA A 352 16.93 -6.32 -0.60
C ALA A 352 16.30 -7.08 -1.79
N ARG A 353 15.84 -6.40 -2.86
CA ARG A 353 15.17 -7.06 -4.00
C ARG A 353 15.98 -8.17 -4.66
N ALA A 354 17.29 -8.01 -4.80
CA ALA A 354 18.14 -9.00 -5.47
C ALA A 354 18.06 -10.39 -4.79
N TYR A 355 17.92 -10.42 -3.46
CA TYR A 355 17.76 -11.65 -2.68
C TYR A 355 16.40 -12.34 -2.89
N LEU A 356 15.41 -11.61 -3.41
CA LEU A 356 14.05 -12.12 -3.64
C LEU A 356 13.85 -12.65 -5.07
N ILE A 357 14.92 -12.77 -5.86
CA ILE A 357 14.89 -13.34 -7.22
C ILE A 357 15.40 -14.78 -7.23
N GLU A 358 16.44 -15.07 -6.43
CA GLU A 358 17.04 -16.40 -6.29
C GLU A 358 16.81 -16.96 -4.88
N PRO A 359 16.68 -18.29 -4.69
CA PRO A 359 16.72 -19.35 -5.71
C PRO A 359 15.44 -19.46 -6.54
N ARG A 360 14.38 -18.76 -6.14
CA ARG A 360 13.11 -18.64 -6.86
C ARG A 360 12.56 -17.23 -6.65
N THR A 361 11.88 -16.68 -7.64
CA THR A 361 11.31 -15.35 -7.51
C THR A 361 10.21 -15.35 -6.44
N HIS A 362 10.35 -14.48 -5.44
CA HIS A 362 9.43 -14.38 -4.34
C HIS A 362 8.04 -13.90 -4.81
N ARG A 363 6.96 -14.53 -4.32
CA ARG A 363 5.58 -14.23 -4.75
C ARG A 363 5.13 -12.80 -4.43
N LEU A 364 5.77 -12.15 -3.46
CA LEU A 364 5.49 -10.76 -3.08
C LEU A 364 5.61 -9.80 -4.27
N HIS A 365 6.52 -10.08 -5.22
CA HIS A 365 6.63 -9.31 -6.46
C HIS A 365 5.33 -9.24 -7.26
N PHE A 366 4.63 -10.37 -7.36
CA PHE A 366 3.36 -10.45 -8.06
C PHE A 366 2.22 -9.89 -7.21
N ARG A 367 2.25 -10.09 -5.89
CA ARG A 367 1.21 -9.57 -5.00
C ARG A 367 1.11 -8.04 -5.05
N ILE A 368 2.24 -7.33 -4.98
CA ILE A 368 2.23 -5.86 -5.06
C ILE A 368 1.72 -5.39 -6.43
N THR A 369 2.06 -6.08 -7.52
CA THR A 369 1.63 -5.69 -8.87
C THR A 369 0.15 -5.97 -9.09
N ASP A 370 -0.36 -7.09 -8.57
CA ASP A 370 -1.79 -7.43 -8.62
C ASP A 370 -2.59 -6.39 -7.82
N SER A 371 -2.13 -6.03 -6.61
CA SER A 371 -2.73 -4.96 -5.80
C SER A 371 -2.72 -3.59 -6.49
N LEU A 372 -1.64 -3.26 -7.23
CA LEU A 372 -1.58 -2.02 -8.01
C LEU A 372 -2.56 -2.04 -9.19
N VAL A 373 -2.69 -3.17 -9.88
CA VAL A 373 -3.67 -3.36 -10.98
C VAL A 373 -5.10 -3.26 -10.45
N GLU A 374 -5.41 -3.89 -9.33
CA GLU A 374 -6.74 -3.80 -8.67
C GLU A 374 -7.07 -2.36 -8.26
N ALA A 375 -6.05 -1.59 -7.87
CA ALA A 375 -6.18 -0.16 -7.57
C ALA A 375 -6.19 0.75 -8.82
N GLY A 376 -6.11 0.20 -10.04
CA GLY A 376 -6.08 0.95 -11.30
C GLY A 376 -4.73 1.59 -11.66
N ASN A 377 -3.66 1.28 -10.93
CA ASN A 377 -2.31 1.82 -11.13
C ASN A 377 -1.48 0.94 -12.09
N HIS A 378 -2.00 0.73 -13.31
CA HIS A 378 -1.42 -0.14 -14.33
C HIS A 378 0.03 0.24 -14.72
N ASP A 379 0.34 1.52 -14.80
CA ASP A 379 1.68 2.00 -15.17
C ASP A 379 2.72 1.67 -14.10
N ALA A 380 2.37 1.83 -12.82
CA ALA A 380 3.25 1.50 -11.70
C ALA A 380 3.51 -0.01 -11.64
N ALA A 381 2.47 -0.84 -11.81
CA ALA A 381 2.61 -2.30 -11.89
C ALA A 381 3.52 -2.71 -13.05
N THR A 382 3.30 -2.13 -14.23
CA THR A 382 4.11 -2.37 -15.44
C THR A 382 5.57 -1.98 -15.23
N ALA A 383 5.84 -0.84 -14.56
CA ALA A 383 7.21 -0.40 -14.27
C ALA A 383 7.95 -1.39 -13.35
N ILE A 384 7.31 -1.84 -12.27
CA ILE A 384 7.87 -2.84 -11.35
C ILE A 384 8.16 -4.16 -12.09
N LEU A 385 7.21 -4.65 -12.89
CA LEU A 385 7.35 -5.91 -13.63
C LEU A 385 8.43 -5.85 -14.71
N ARG A 386 8.60 -4.72 -15.40
CA ARG A 386 9.69 -4.52 -16.35
C ARG A 386 11.05 -4.53 -15.67
N GLN A 387 11.16 -3.89 -14.50
CA GLN A 387 12.39 -3.90 -13.73
C GLN A 387 12.72 -5.32 -13.24
N LEU A 388 11.74 -6.03 -12.67
CA LEU A 388 11.90 -7.42 -12.23
C LEU A 388 12.34 -8.33 -13.39
N LEU A 389 11.70 -8.21 -14.56
CA LEU A 389 12.04 -9.03 -15.72
C LEU A 389 13.47 -8.76 -16.21
N ALA A 390 13.93 -7.51 -16.16
CA ALA A 390 15.30 -7.15 -16.53
C ALA A 390 16.32 -7.79 -15.56
N GLU A 391 16.05 -7.75 -14.26
CA GLU A 391 16.88 -8.37 -13.22
C GLU A 391 16.88 -9.89 -13.34
N GLN A 392 15.71 -10.53 -13.48
CA GLN A 392 15.57 -11.97 -13.73
C GLN A 392 16.30 -12.41 -14.99
N THR A 393 16.20 -11.66 -16.08
CA THR A 393 16.91 -11.98 -17.34
C THR A 393 18.43 -11.98 -17.15
N GLY A 394 18.95 -11.11 -16.29
CA GLY A 394 20.38 -11.05 -15.96
C GLY A 394 20.85 -12.18 -15.03
N LEU A 395 20.01 -12.57 -14.05
CA LEU A 395 20.37 -13.54 -13.00
C LEU A 395 20.06 -14.99 -13.39
N ILE A 396 18.78 -15.28 -13.66
CA ILE A 396 18.26 -16.63 -13.91
C ILE A 396 17.97 -16.93 -15.39
N GLY A 397 17.97 -15.89 -16.24
CA GLY A 397 17.79 -16.00 -17.69
C GLY A 397 16.33 -15.87 -18.17
N ALA A 398 16.17 -15.50 -19.45
CA ALA A 398 14.86 -15.21 -20.06
C ALA A 398 13.95 -16.45 -20.21
N ASP A 399 14.55 -17.64 -20.31
CA ASP A 399 13.84 -18.92 -20.50
C ASP A 399 13.43 -19.57 -19.15
N HIS A 400 13.76 -18.96 -18.02
CA HIS A 400 13.36 -19.48 -16.70
C HIS A 400 11.84 -19.34 -16.48
N VAL A 401 11.22 -20.29 -15.77
CA VAL A 401 9.77 -20.32 -15.51
C VAL A 401 9.29 -19.05 -14.79
N ASP A 402 10.09 -18.50 -13.87
CA ASP A 402 9.77 -17.25 -13.19
C ASP A 402 9.78 -16.05 -14.15
N SER A 403 10.70 -16.03 -15.13
CA SER A 403 10.75 -14.99 -16.17
C SER A 403 9.50 -15.06 -17.07
N LEU A 404 9.05 -16.27 -17.41
CA LEU A 404 7.78 -16.48 -18.12
C LEU A 404 6.58 -16.01 -17.30
N THR A 405 6.61 -16.26 -15.99
CA THR A 405 5.58 -15.80 -15.05
C THR A 405 5.50 -14.28 -14.99
N THR A 406 6.64 -13.60 -14.87
CA THR A 406 6.70 -12.13 -14.90
C THR A 406 6.20 -11.57 -16.23
N ARG A 407 6.50 -12.22 -17.37
CA ARG A 407 6.00 -11.81 -18.69
C ARG A 407 4.48 -11.91 -18.80
N ARG A 408 3.85 -12.91 -18.16
CA ARG A 408 2.39 -13.01 -18.07
C ARG A 408 1.80 -11.86 -17.27
N HIS A 409 2.27 -11.63 -16.04
CA HIS A 409 1.81 -10.52 -15.21
C HIS A 409 2.02 -9.17 -15.91
N LEU A 410 3.11 -9.02 -16.66
CA LEU A 410 3.37 -7.80 -17.45
C LEU A 410 2.33 -7.61 -18.57
N ALA A 411 1.97 -8.69 -19.28
CA ALA A 411 0.91 -8.62 -20.29
C ALA A 411 -0.45 -8.30 -19.67
N ASP A 412 -0.77 -8.88 -18.51
CA ASP A 412 -2.00 -8.58 -17.75
C ASP A 412 -2.06 -7.12 -17.31
N ALA A 413 -0.97 -6.58 -16.76
CA ALA A 413 -0.91 -5.18 -16.32
C ALA A 413 -1.04 -4.19 -17.48
N MET A 414 -0.65 -4.58 -18.69
CA MET A 414 -0.71 -3.75 -19.91
C MET A 414 -2.08 -3.76 -20.60
N GLU A 415 -2.97 -4.70 -20.25
CA GLU A 415 -4.22 -4.94 -20.99
C GLU A 415 -5.12 -3.69 -21.12
N GLU A 416 -5.32 -2.97 -20.02
CA GLU A 416 -6.14 -1.76 -19.97
C GLU A 416 -5.55 -0.60 -20.81
N ASN A 417 -4.22 -0.49 -20.85
CA ASN A 417 -3.52 0.63 -21.50
C ASN A 417 -3.23 0.36 -22.99
N ASP A 418 -2.85 -0.86 -23.34
CA ASP A 418 -2.54 -1.28 -24.72
C ASP A 418 -2.91 -2.76 -24.95
N PRO A 419 -4.20 -3.05 -25.23
CA PRO A 419 -4.67 -4.43 -25.41
C PRO A 419 -4.03 -5.10 -26.64
N ARG A 420 -3.59 -4.32 -27.64
CA ARG A 420 -2.94 -4.86 -28.84
C ARG A 420 -1.54 -5.37 -28.52
N GLU A 421 -0.76 -4.60 -27.77
CA GLU A 421 0.56 -5.03 -27.33
C GLU A 421 0.46 -6.15 -26.29
N ALA A 422 -0.53 -6.14 -25.41
CA ALA A 422 -0.81 -7.24 -24.49
C ALA A 422 -1.10 -8.56 -25.23
N ALA A 423 -1.97 -8.54 -26.26
CA ALA A 423 -2.22 -9.71 -27.11
C ALA A 423 -0.97 -10.16 -27.89
N ALA A 424 -0.12 -9.24 -28.35
CA ALA A 424 1.16 -9.59 -28.97
C ALA A 424 2.17 -10.18 -27.96
N ALA A 425 2.18 -9.70 -26.72
CA ALA A 425 2.99 -10.26 -25.63
C ALA A 425 2.55 -11.69 -25.28
N TYR A 426 1.25 -11.94 -25.18
CA TYR A 426 0.69 -13.26 -24.93
C TYR A 426 1.01 -14.28 -26.02
N ARG A 427 0.95 -13.90 -27.30
CA ARG A 427 1.36 -14.78 -28.41
C ARG A 427 2.84 -15.16 -28.34
N ARG A 428 3.72 -14.18 -28.11
CA ARG A 428 5.16 -14.43 -27.90
C ARG A 428 5.40 -15.33 -26.69
N LEU A 429 4.66 -15.12 -25.60
CA LEU A 429 4.74 -15.96 -24.41
C LEU A 429 4.29 -17.39 -24.70
N LEU A 430 3.22 -17.59 -25.46
CA LEU A 430 2.75 -18.93 -25.84
C LEU A 430 3.80 -19.69 -26.66
N ASP A 431 4.42 -19.04 -27.64
CA ASP A 431 5.49 -19.64 -28.44
C ASP A 431 6.66 -20.11 -27.56
N ASP A 432 7.06 -19.27 -26.60
CA ASP A 432 8.11 -19.59 -25.63
C ASP A 432 7.69 -20.71 -24.67
N CYS A 433 6.45 -20.71 -24.16
CA CYS A 433 5.91 -21.76 -23.29
C CYS A 433 5.90 -23.12 -23.99
N VAL A 434 5.45 -23.17 -25.25
CA VAL A 434 5.46 -24.39 -26.06
C VAL A 434 6.90 -24.89 -26.30
N ARG A 435 7.84 -23.98 -26.57
CA ARG A 435 9.25 -24.31 -26.78
C ARG A 435 9.95 -24.82 -25.52
N ILE A 436 9.70 -24.20 -24.37
CA ILE A 436 10.45 -24.43 -23.12
C ILE A 436 9.83 -25.57 -22.29
N MET A 437 8.51 -25.53 -22.09
CA MET A 437 7.79 -26.46 -21.20
C MET A 437 7.02 -27.54 -21.98
N GLY A 438 6.80 -27.33 -23.28
CA GLY A 438 6.01 -28.22 -24.12
C GLY A 438 4.52 -27.83 -24.20
N PRO A 439 3.80 -28.36 -25.21
CA PRO A 439 2.41 -27.99 -25.50
C PRO A 439 1.41 -28.49 -24.46
N GLU A 440 1.73 -29.56 -23.72
CA GLU A 440 0.84 -30.18 -22.72
C GLU A 440 1.09 -29.68 -21.28
N HIS A 441 2.06 -28.78 -21.08
CA HIS A 441 2.32 -28.24 -19.74
C HIS A 441 1.14 -27.35 -19.28
N SER A 442 0.77 -27.43 -18.00
CA SER A 442 -0.37 -26.70 -17.44
C SER A 442 -0.29 -25.19 -17.71
N TYR A 443 0.90 -24.61 -17.54
CA TYR A 443 1.16 -23.19 -17.83
C TYR A 443 0.99 -22.84 -19.32
N THR A 444 1.36 -23.76 -20.22
CA THR A 444 1.15 -23.58 -21.66
C THR A 444 -0.34 -23.59 -22.01
N LEU A 445 -1.12 -24.47 -21.37
CA LEU A 445 -2.58 -24.53 -21.55
C LEU A 445 -3.27 -23.26 -21.05
N VAL A 446 -2.85 -22.73 -19.89
CA VAL A 446 -3.32 -21.42 -19.39
C VAL A 446 -2.99 -20.32 -20.40
N THR A 447 -1.75 -20.26 -20.87
CA THR A 447 -1.33 -19.24 -21.84
C THR A 447 -2.09 -19.36 -23.17
N ARG A 448 -2.38 -20.59 -23.63
CA ARG A 448 -3.19 -20.86 -24.83
C ARG A 448 -4.62 -20.35 -24.66
N CYS A 449 -5.23 -20.55 -23.49
CA CYS A 449 -6.54 -20.00 -23.15
C CYS A 449 -6.53 -18.46 -23.23
N GLU A 450 -5.53 -17.81 -22.63
CA GLU A 450 -5.40 -16.35 -22.62
C GLU A 450 -5.18 -15.75 -24.02
N VAL A 451 -4.41 -16.42 -24.88
CA VAL A 451 -4.28 -16.05 -26.30
C VAL A 451 -5.62 -16.21 -27.02
N MET A 452 -6.33 -17.31 -26.80
CA MET A 452 -7.61 -17.57 -27.48
C MET A 452 -8.71 -16.58 -27.12
N LYS A 453 -8.75 -16.10 -25.87
CA LYS A 453 -9.69 -15.04 -25.46
C LYS A 453 -9.43 -13.72 -26.22
N ARG A 454 -8.15 -13.39 -26.45
CA ARG A 454 -7.74 -12.14 -27.11
C ARG A 454 -7.81 -12.21 -28.63
N ASP A 455 -7.50 -13.37 -29.21
CA ASP A 455 -7.59 -13.64 -30.65
C ASP A 455 -9.00 -14.10 -31.08
N ALA A 456 -9.99 -13.94 -30.21
CA ALA A 456 -11.35 -14.37 -30.48
C ALA A 456 -11.94 -13.63 -31.68
N ASP A 457 -12.42 -14.39 -32.66
CA ASP A 457 -13.08 -13.86 -33.84
C ASP A 457 -14.56 -13.64 -33.52
N HIS A 458 -14.91 -12.40 -33.23
CA HIS A 458 -16.30 -12.00 -32.93
C HIS A 458 -17.19 -12.02 -34.19
N ASP A 459 -16.59 -11.97 -35.39
CA ASP A 459 -17.33 -12.11 -36.66
C ASP A 459 -17.59 -13.60 -36.98
N ASN A 460 -16.84 -14.51 -36.38
CA ASN A 460 -17.00 -15.96 -36.53
C ASN A 460 -16.97 -16.70 -35.17
N PRO A 461 -18.02 -16.54 -34.35
CA PRO A 461 -18.05 -17.11 -33.00
C PRO A 461 -18.06 -18.64 -33.01
N GLN A 462 -18.57 -19.29 -34.07
CA GLN A 462 -18.56 -20.75 -34.21
C GLN A 462 -17.13 -21.32 -34.29
N HIS A 463 -16.23 -20.61 -34.99
CA HIS A 463 -14.82 -20.98 -35.05
C HIS A 463 -14.14 -20.81 -33.69
N THR A 464 -14.47 -19.75 -32.96
CA THR A 464 -13.97 -19.51 -31.60
C THR A 464 -14.43 -20.60 -30.63
N VAL A 465 -15.73 -20.95 -30.63
CA VAL A 465 -16.31 -22.05 -29.85
C VAL A 465 -15.57 -23.37 -30.12
N ALA A 466 -15.40 -23.75 -31.38
CA ALA A 466 -14.72 -24.99 -31.74
C ALA A 466 -13.26 -25.07 -31.21
N ARG A 467 -12.53 -23.94 -31.23
CA ARG A 467 -11.17 -23.89 -30.65
C ARG A 467 -11.21 -24.06 -29.13
N PHE A 468 -12.17 -23.45 -28.43
CA PHE A 468 -12.34 -23.62 -26.98
C PHE A 468 -12.76 -25.05 -26.62
N GLU A 469 -13.58 -25.71 -27.42
CA GLU A 469 -13.92 -27.14 -27.24
C GLU A 469 -12.69 -28.05 -27.39
N GLU A 470 -11.82 -27.78 -28.37
CA GLU A 470 -10.55 -28.51 -28.53
C GLU A 470 -9.65 -28.34 -27.30
N LEU A 471 -9.45 -27.09 -26.87
CA LEU A 471 -8.65 -26.78 -25.67
C LEU A 471 -9.24 -27.45 -24.42
N LEU A 472 -10.56 -27.44 -24.27
CA LEU A 472 -11.23 -28.11 -23.16
C LEU A 472 -11.01 -29.61 -23.16
N GLY A 473 -11.01 -30.25 -24.34
CA GLY A 473 -10.65 -31.65 -24.50
C GLY A 473 -9.23 -31.96 -24.02
N ASP A 474 -8.27 -31.11 -24.40
CA ASP A 474 -6.88 -31.21 -23.92
C ASP A 474 -6.78 -31.03 -22.40
N CYS A 475 -7.39 -29.97 -21.85
CA CYS A 475 -7.38 -29.70 -20.41
C CYS A 475 -8.00 -30.84 -19.60
N ARG A 476 -9.16 -31.37 -20.02
CA ARG A 476 -9.81 -32.52 -19.35
C ARG A 476 -8.95 -33.77 -19.36
N ARG A 477 -8.23 -34.02 -20.45
CA ARG A 477 -7.34 -35.18 -20.60
C ARG A 477 -6.08 -35.05 -19.76
N ILE A 478 -5.48 -33.85 -19.72
CA ILE A 478 -4.16 -33.61 -19.11
C ILE A 478 -4.27 -33.28 -17.62
N LEU A 479 -5.14 -32.32 -17.27
CA LEU A 479 -5.27 -31.76 -15.92
C LEU A 479 -6.42 -32.40 -15.13
N GLY A 480 -7.42 -32.92 -15.84
CA GLY A 480 -8.64 -33.48 -15.26
C GLY A 480 -9.81 -32.49 -15.28
N PRO A 481 -11.04 -32.97 -15.06
CA PRO A 481 -12.27 -32.18 -15.21
C PRO A 481 -12.46 -31.11 -14.13
N ASP A 482 -11.93 -31.34 -12.92
CA ASP A 482 -12.07 -30.47 -11.75
C ASP A 482 -10.88 -29.51 -11.56
N ASP A 483 -9.89 -29.53 -12.45
CA ASP A 483 -8.74 -28.63 -12.36
C ASP A 483 -9.16 -27.16 -12.60
N PRO A 484 -8.60 -26.18 -11.85
CA PRO A 484 -8.98 -24.77 -12.00
C PRO A 484 -8.82 -24.23 -13.43
N VAL A 485 -7.82 -24.70 -14.18
CA VAL A 485 -7.61 -24.30 -15.58
C VAL A 485 -8.73 -24.88 -16.45
N THR A 486 -9.09 -26.14 -16.25
CA THR A 486 -10.21 -26.79 -16.97
C THR A 486 -11.52 -26.06 -16.71
N LEU A 487 -11.82 -25.72 -15.46
CA LEU A 487 -13.01 -24.94 -15.09
C LEU A 487 -13.00 -23.54 -15.72
N GLY A 488 -11.84 -22.87 -15.76
CA GLY A 488 -11.69 -21.57 -16.43
C GLY A 488 -11.95 -21.63 -17.94
N VAL A 489 -11.53 -22.70 -18.62
CA VAL A 489 -11.83 -22.93 -20.04
C VAL A 489 -13.32 -23.22 -20.24
N GLN A 490 -13.95 -24.02 -19.37
CA GLN A 490 -15.41 -24.27 -19.41
C GLN A 490 -16.22 -22.98 -19.23
N ALA A 491 -15.86 -22.15 -18.26
CA ALA A 491 -16.51 -20.86 -18.04
C ALA A 491 -16.36 -19.92 -19.25
N SER A 492 -15.22 -19.97 -19.95
CA SER A 492 -15.00 -19.20 -21.17
C SER A 492 -15.86 -19.72 -22.33
N LEU A 493 -16.00 -21.04 -22.47
CA LEU A 493 -16.88 -21.66 -23.46
C LEU A 493 -18.36 -21.32 -23.20
N ALA A 494 -18.79 -21.28 -21.94
CA ALA A 494 -20.14 -20.86 -21.56
C ALA A 494 -20.44 -19.40 -21.97
N ASN A 495 -19.50 -18.47 -21.80
CA ASN A 495 -19.62 -17.10 -22.31
C ASN A 495 -19.88 -17.11 -23.83
N TRP A 496 -19.10 -17.86 -24.60
CA TRP A 496 -19.27 -17.97 -26.05
C TRP A 496 -20.61 -18.58 -26.47
N HIS A 497 -21.11 -19.57 -25.73
CA HIS A 497 -22.45 -20.09 -25.95
C HIS A 497 -23.52 -19.01 -25.69
N GLY A 498 -23.36 -18.19 -24.66
CA GLY A 498 -24.22 -17.04 -24.39
C GLY A 498 -24.22 -16.01 -25.52
N GLU A 499 -23.04 -15.59 -25.99
CA GLU A 499 -22.88 -14.63 -27.09
C GLU A 499 -23.47 -15.13 -28.41
N THR A 500 -23.50 -16.44 -28.63
CA THR A 500 -24.12 -17.06 -29.81
C THR A 500 -25.62 -17.35 -29.64
N GLY A 501 -26.23 -16.95 -28.52
CA GLY A 501 -27.64 -17.13 -28.21
C GLY A 501 -28.03 -18.54 -27.75
N HIS A 502 -27.06 -19.42 -27.49
CA HIS A 502 -27.28 -20.76 -26.94
C HIS A 502 -27.37 -20.73 -25.41
N PHE A 503 -28.30 -19.94 -24.88
CA PHE A 503 -28.42 -19.67 -23.44
C PHE A 503 -28.62 -20.91 -22.57
N ASP A 504 -29.37 -21.92 -23.04
CA ASP A 504 -29.59 -23.17 -22.30
C ASP A 504 -28.27 -23.94 -22.09
N ALA A 505 -27.48 -24.10 -23.15
CA ALA A 505 -26.18 -24.76 -23.09
C ALA A 505 -25.19 -24.00 -22.20
N ALA A 506 -25.20 -22.66 -22.30
CA ALA A 506 -24.36 -21.81 -21.45
C ALA A 506 -24.74 -21.92 -19.97
N ASN A 507 -26.04 -21.96 -19.64
CA ASN A 507 -26.52 -22.14 -18.27
C ASN A 507 -26.15 -23.50 -17.69
N GLU A 508 -26.30 -24.58 -18.46
CA GLU A 508 -25.90 -25.92 -18.03
C GLU A 508 -24.41 -25.96 -17.65
N VAL A 509 -23.54 -25.46 -18.54
CA VAL A 509 -22.09 -25.43 -18.28
C VAL A 509 -21.76 -24.56 -17.07
N TYR A 510 -22.36 -23.38 -16.92
CA TYR A 510 -22.09 -22.55 -15.75
C TYR A 510 -22.57 -23.18 -14.44
N HIS A 511 -23.69 -23.89 -14.44
CA HIS A 511 -24.16 -24.59 -13.24
C HIS A 511 -23.20 -25.73 -12.85
N GLU A 512 -22.64 -26.45 -13.81
CA GLU A 512 -21.60 -27.45 -13.56
C GLU A 512 -20.33 -26.82 -12.98
N VAL A 513 -19.83 -25.74 -13.60
CA VAL A 513 -18.65 -25.00 -13.12
C VAL A 513 -18.89 -24.46 -11.71
N LEU A 514 -20.03 -23.82 -11.47
CA LEU A 514 -20.37 -23.27 -10.16
C LEU A 514 -20.44 -24.34 -9.08
N ALA A 515 -21.00 -25.52 -9.39
CA ALA A 515 -21.06 -26.64 -8.45
C ALA A 515 -19.66 -27.20 -8.13
N ALA A 516 -18.76 -27.25 -9.11
CA ALA A 516 -17.37 -27.65 -8.92
C ALA A 516 -16.60 -26.61 -8.09
N GLU A 517 -16.67 -25.33 -8.44
CA GLU A 517 -15.99 -24.24 -7.74
C GLU A 517 -16.50 -24.10 -6.29
N THR A 518 -17.80 -24.21 -6.05
CA THR A 518 -18.37 -24.20 -4.70
C THR A 518 -17.86 -25.37 -3.86
N ARG A 519 -17.64 -26.54 -4.45
CA ARG A 519 -17.08 -27.71 -3.77
C ARG A 519 -15.59 -27.57 -3.47
N ILE A 520 -14.83 -27.00 -4.40
CA ILE A 520 -13.35 -26.94 -4.33
C ILE A 520 -12.89 -25.74 -3.50
N PHE A 521 -13.44 -24.56 -3.77
CA PHE A 521 -12.99 -23.29 -3.18
C PHE A 521 -13.94 -22.77 -2.10
N GLY A 522 -15.20 -23.20 -2.12
CA GLY A 522 -16.25 -22.68 -1.25
C GLY A 522 -17.10 -21.57 -1.92
N PRO A 523 -18.25 -21.24 -1.32
CA PRO A 523 -19.23 -20.30 -1.89
C PRO A 523 -18.76 -18.84 -1.90
N ASP A 524 -17.89 -18.46 -0.96
CA ASP A 524 -17.40 -17.09 -0.77
C ASP A 524 -16.11 -16.80 -1.55
N HIS A 525 -15.54 -17.80 -2.22
CA HIS A 525 -14.27 -17.63 -2.94
C HIS A 525 -14.44 -16.68 -4.15
N PRO A 526 -13.47 -15.80 -4.43
CA PRO A 526 -13.55 -14.83 -5.53
C PRO A 526 -13.92 -15.43 -6.90
N THR A 527 -13.36 -16.60 -7.23
CA THR A 527 -13.69 -17.31 -8.48
C THR A 527 -15.15 -17.75 -8.51
N THR A 528 -15.66 -18.33 -7.42
CA THR A 528 -17.05 -18.78 -7.30
C THR A 528 -18.04 -17.62 -7.42
N LEU A 529 -17.76 -16.51 -6.73
CA LEU A 529 -18.58 -15.30 -6.81
C LEU A 529 -18.56 -14.68 -8.21
N ARG A 530 -17.43 -14.76 -8.94
CA ARG A 530 -17.34 -14.30 -10.33
C ARG A 530 -18.20 -15.16 -11.25
N THR A 531 -18.14 -16.48 -11.11
CA THR A 531 -18.99 -17.41 -11.88
C THR A 531 -20.47 -17.19 -11.59
N ARG A 532 -20.86 -16.95 -10.33
CA ARG A 532 -22.24 -16.57 -9.97
C ARG A 532 -22.68 -15.28 -10.66
N ASN A 533 -21.84 -14.25 -10.68
CA ASN A 533 -22.15 -13.01 -11.40
C ASN A 533 -22.40 -13.28 -12.89
N ASN A 534 -21.55 -14.08 -13.53
CA ASN A 534 -21.70 -14.41 -14.95
C ASN A 534 -22.98 -15.22 -15.23
N VAL A 535 -23.37 -16.15 -14.35
CA VAL A 535 -24.66 -16.85 -14.42
C VAL A 535 -25.82 -15.87 -14.40
N LEU A 536 -25.81 -14.91 -13.47
CA LEU A 536 -26.89 -13.93 -13.36
C LEU A 536 -26.95 -13.01 -14.59
N CYS A 537 -25.81 -12.58 -15.13
CA CYS A 537 -25.76 -11.82 -16.37
C CYS A 537 -26.34 -12.61 -17.55
N LEU A 538 -25.93 -13.88 -17.71
CA LEU A 538 -26.46 -14.76 -18.77
C LEU A 538 -27.98 -14.95 -18.65
N GLN A 539 -28.48 -15.13 -17.43
CA GLN A 539 -29.92 -15.25 -17.18
C GLN A 539 -30.67 -13.97 -17.55
N GLN A 540 -30.11 -12.80 -17.23
CA GLN A 540 -30.68 -11.51 -17.63
C GLN A 540 -30.71 -11.36 -19.17
N ASP A 541 -29.63 -11.71 -19.86
CA ASP A 541 -29.52 -11.58 -21.33
C ASP A 541 -30.42 -12.57 -22.09
N SER A 542 -30.68 -13.74 -21.51
CA SER A 542 -31.59 -14.74 -22.07
C SER A 542 -33.07 -14.30 -22.07
N GLY A 543 -33.40 -13.20 -21.38
CA GLY A 543 -34.76 -12.68 -21.27
C GLY A 543 -35.69 -13.54 -20.43
N ILE A 544 -35.16 -14.48 -19.64
CA ILE A 544 -35.92 -15.26 -18.66
C ILE A 544 -36.11 -14.38 -17.41
N PRO A 545 -37.34 -13.91 -17.11
CA PRO A 545 -37.59 -13.08 -15.94
C PRO A 545 -37.57 -13.96 -14.69
N LEU A 546 -36.39 -14.18 -14.16
CA LEU A 546 -36.19 -14.60 -12.77
C LEU A 546 -36.08 -13.32 -11.94
N ASN A 547 -36.30 -13.39 -10.63
CA ASN A 547 -36.12 -12.28 -9.68
C ASN A 547 -34.67 -11.76 -9.68
N GLY A 548 -34.23 -11.17 -10.80
CA GLY A 548 -32.84 -10.83 -11.09
C GLY A 548 -32.36 -9.74 -10.15
N SER A 549 -33.24 -8.77 -9.82
CA SER A 549 -32.94 -7.77 -8.81
C SER A 549 -32.76 -8.38 -7.41
N VAL A 550 -33.40 -9.50 -7.09
CA VAL A 550 -33.19 -10.20 -5.82
C VAL A 550 -31.84 -10.91 -5.82
N SER A 551 -31.57 -11.72 -6.85
CA SER A 551 -30.31 -12.47 -6.95
C SER A 551 -29.08 -11.56 -7.04
N PHE A 552 -29.14 -10.47 -7.82
CA PHE A 552 -28.05 -9.49 -7.87
C PHE A 552 -27.89 -8.70 -6.57
N ARG A 553 -28.97 -8.48 -5.80
CA ARG A 553 -28.90 -7.85 -4.47
C ARG A 553 -28.20 -8.76 -3.48
N GLU A 554 -28.58 -10.03 -3.41
CA GLU A 554 -27.91 -11.02 -2.57
C GLU A 554 -26.42 -11.14 -2.93
N LEU A 555 -26.11 -11.21 -4.23
CA LEU A 555 -24.73 -11.27 -4.69
C LEU A 555 -23.97 -9.99 -4.36
N ALA A 556 -24.57 -8.81 -4.50
CA ALA A 556 -23.94 -7.54 -4.13
C ALA A 556 -23.66 -7.45 -2.62
N GLU A 557 -24.54 -7.98 -1.77
CA GLU A 557 -24.33 -8.06 -0.32
C GLU A 557 -23.17 -9.01 0.03
N GLU A 558 -23.07 -10.15 -0.66
CA GLU A 558 -21.95 -11.07 -0.51
C GLU A 558 -20.63 -10.46 -0.99
N TYR A 559 -20.61 -9.81 -2.15
CA TYR A 559 -19.43 -9.07 -2.63
C TYR A 559 -19.05 -7.95 -1.66
N THR A 560 -20.02 -7.23 -1.11
CA THR A 560 -19.77 -6.19 -0.10
C THR A 560 -19.17 -6.77 1.18
N ARG A 561 -19.63 -7.96 1.60
CA ARG A 561 -19.08 -8.65 2.78
C ARG A 561 -17.67 -9.16 2.54
N VAL A 562 -17.36 -9.68 1.35
CA VAL A 562 -16.07 -10.30 1.04
C VAL A 562 -15.02 -9.27 0.63
N PHE A 563 -15.38 -8.35 -0.27
CA PHE A 563 -14.45 -7.37 -0.86
C PHE A 563 -14.63 -5.95 -0.34
N GLY A 564 -15.68 -5.69 0.45
CA GLY A 564 -16.04 -4.32 0.82
C GLY A 564 -16.91 -3.62 -0.24
N PRO A 565 -17.54 -2.49 0.14
CA PRO A 565 -18.50 -1.77 -0.70
C PRO A 565 -17.86 -1.09 -1.93
N ASP A 566 -16.56 -0.80 -1.85
CA ASP A 566 -15.82 0.02 -2.81
C ASP A 566 -15.04 -0.80 -3.84
N HIS A 567 -15.01 -2.13 -3.67
CA HIS A 567 -14.25 -2.98 -4.56
C HIS A 567 -14.84 -2.96 -5.98
N PRO A 568 -14.00 -2.93 -7.04
CA PRO A 568 -14.44 -2.91 -8.42
C PRO A 568 -15.56 -3.88 -8.78
N ARG A 569 -15.42 -5.14 -8.33
CA ARG A 569 -16.43 -6.18 -8.58
C ARG A 569 -17.74 -5.94 -7.82
N THR A 570 -17.69 -5.40 -6.60
CA THR A 570 -18.89 -5.03 -5.83
C THR A 570 -19.67 -3.95 -6.56
N LEU A 571 -18.97 -2.93 -7.06
CA LEU A 571 -19.58 -1.85 -7.84
C LEU A 571 -20.16 -2.35 -9.17
N ALA A 572 -19.49 -3.27 -9.85
CA ALA A 572 -19.99 -3.88 -11.09
C ALA A 572 -21.27 -4.69 -10.86
N THR A 573 -21.31 -5.53 -9.81
CA THR A 573 -22.52 -6.30 -9.47
C THR A 573 -23.68 -5.39 -9.05
N ARG A 574 -23.41 -4.29 -8.35
CA ARG A 574 -24.44 -3.28 -8.03
C ARG A 574 -24.96 -2.55 -9.28
N ALA A 575 -24.09 -2.32 -10.29
CA ALA A 575 -24.53 -1.77 -11.58
C ALA A 575 -25.46 -2.76 -12.32
N ASN A 576 -25.13 -4.04 -12.29
CA ASN A 576 -25.99 -5.10 -12.82
C ASN A 576 -27.34 -5.16 -12.08
N LEU A 577 -27.34 -4.99 -10.75
CA LEU A 577 -28.56 -4.84 -9.95
C LEU A 577 -29.42 -3.66 -10.43
N ALA A 578 -28.83 -2.49 -10.67
CA ALA A 578 -29.57 -1.33 -11.17
C ALA A 578 -30.20 -1.60 -12.55
N SER A 579 -29.47 -2.28 -13.43
CA SER A 579 -29.99 -2.74 -14.73
C SER A 579 -31.16 -3.71 -14.57
N ALA A 580 -31.05 -4.69 -13.67
CA ALA A 580 -32.08 -5.68 -13.39
C ALA A 580 -33.38 -5.04 -12.86
N ILE A 581 -33.26 -4.09 -11.93
CA ILE A 581 -34.40 -3.32 -11.39
C ILE A 581 -35.16 -2.61 -12.52
N GLY A 582 -34.44 -1.98 -13.44
CA GLY A 582 -35.04 -1.29 -14.57
C GLY A 582 -35.68 -2.24 -15.59
N ALA A 583 -35.05 -3.39 -15.85
CA ALA A 583 -35.60 -4.45 -16.70
C ALA A 583 -36.89 -5.07 -16.13
N GLU A 584 -37.02 -5.12 -14.80
CA GLU A 584 -38.24 -5.53 -14.09
C GLU A 584 -39.36 -4.45 -14.12
N GLY A 585 -39.09 -3.28 -14.71
CA GLY A 585 -40.05 -2.21 -14.94
C GLY A 585 -39.99 -1.05 -13.94
N ASP A 586 -39.08 -1.08 -12.97
CA ASP A 586 -38.87 0.01 -12.01
C ASP A 586 -37.76 0.97 -12.48
N ALA A 587 -38.10 1.80 -13.47
CA ALA A 587 -37.16 2.80 -14.01
C ALA A 587 -36.74 3.85 -12.96
N GLU A 588 -37.59 4.14 -11.97
CA GLU A 588 -37.29 5.12 -10.92
C GLU A 588 -36.27 4.55 -9.93
N GLY A 589 -36.48 3.32 -9.47
CA GLY A 589 -35.52 2.58 -8.65
C GLY A 589 -34.17 2.38 -9.35
N ALA A 590 -34.17 2.07 -10.66
CA ALA A 590 -32.95 1.95 -11.45
C ALA A 590 -32.18 3.27 -11.53
N ALA A 591 -32.87 4.39 -11.79
CA ALA A 591 -32.25 5.71 -11.84
C ALA A 591 -31.67 6.12 -10.47
N ASP A 592 -32.35 5.81 -9.37
CA ASP A 592 -31.88 6.10 -8.02
C ASP A 592 -30.65 5.25 -7.65
N ALA A 593 -30.65 3.96 -8.03
CA ALA A 593 -29.50 3.08 -7.87
C ALA A 593 -28.30 3.56 -8.69
N CYS A 594 -28.49 3.90 -9.97
CA CYS A 594 -27.45 4.48 -10.82
C CYS A 594 -26.90 5.79 -10.28
N ARG A 595 -27.73 6.64 -9.65
CA ARG A 595 -27.26 7.89 -9.04
C ARG A 595 -26.35 7.64 -7.85
N THR A 596 -26.76 6.74 -6.96
CA THR A 596 -25.94 6.35 -5.80
C THR A 596 -24.63 5.70 -6.25
N LEU A 597 -24.70 4.83 -7.26
CA LEU A 597 -23.51 4.19 -7.83
C LEU A 597 -22.60 5.19 -8.54
N LEU A 598 -23.14 6.20 -9.23
CA LEU A 598 -22.33 7.21 -9.87
C LEU A 598 -21.45 7.93 -8.85
N ASP A 599 -22.00 8.26 -7.68
CA ASP A 599 -21.24 8.85 -6.59
C ASP A 599 -20.16 7.88 -6.09
N ASP A 600 -20.48 6.59 -5.90
CA ASP A 600 -19.51 5.58 -5.48
C ASP A 600 -18.39 5.33 -6.52
N TYR A 601 -18.72 5.18 -7.80
CA TYR A 601 -17.76 5.00 -8.89
C TYR A 601 -16.84 6.21 -9.01
N ALA A 602 -17.39 7.42 -8.89
CA ALA A 602 -16.58 8.63 -8.90
C ALA A 602 -15.62 8.67 -7.69
N ARG A 603 -16.00 8.09 -6.55
CA ARG A 603 -15.13 7.91 -5.35
C ARG A 603 -14.03 6.93 -5.52
N VAL A 604 -14.34 5.86 -6.20
CA VAL A 604 -13.41 4.76 -6.33
C VAL A 604 -12.40 5.07 -7.43
N TYR A 605 -12.84 5.60 -8.58
CA TYR A 605 -12.00 5.74 -9.77
C TYR A 605 -11.69 7.17 -10.21
N GLY A 606 -12.37 8.16 -9.62
CA GLY A 606 -12.28 9.56 -10.05
C GLY A 606 -13.26 9.92 -11.18
N ALA A 607 -13.63 11.20 -11.26
CA ALA A 607 -14.73 11.69 -12.09
C ALA A 607 -14.59 11.50 -13.61
N ASP A 608 -13.37 11.26 -14.11
CA ASP A 608 -13.04 11.11 -15.54
C ASP A 608 -12.83 9.65 -15.96
N HIS A 609 -12.97 8.69 -15.04
CA HIS A 609 -12.79 7.28 -15.35
C HIS A 609 -13.87 6.76 -16.31
N PHE A 610 -13.50 5.80 -17.17
CA PHE A 610 -14.41 5.22 -18.16
C PHE A 610 -15.70 4.68 -17.53
N GLU A 611 -15.60 3.95 -16.42
CA GLU A 611 -16.75 3.41 -15.70
C GLU A 611 -17.70 4.50 -15.16
N VAL A 612 -17.19 5.67 -14.79
CA VAL A 612 -18.03 6.81 -14.37
C VAL A 612 -18.82 7.34 -15.55
N LEU A 613 -18.21 7.40 -16.74
CA LEU A 613 -18.92 7.78 -17.97
C LEU A 613 -20.02 6.78 -18.33
N VAL A 614 -19.73 5.48 -18.23
CA VAL A 614 -20.72 4.40 -18.42
C VAL A 614 -21.88 4.56 -17.43
N MET A 615 -21.60 4.82 -16.17
CA MET A 615 -22.65 5.02 -15.15
C MET A 615 -23.49 6.29 -15.39
N ARG A 616 -22.88 7.39 -15.87
CA ARG A 616 -23.62 8.60 -16.29
C ARG A 616 -24.58 8.32 -17.45
N LEU A 617 -24.15 7.51 -18.42
CA LEU A 617 -24.98 7.08 -19.53
C LEU A 617 -26.14 6.21 -19.05
N ALA A 618 -25.88 5.25 -18.17
CA ALA A 618 -26.92 4.41 -17.56
C ALA A 618 -27.95 5.23 -16.77
N LEU A 619 -27.50 6.19 -15.96
CA LEU A 619 -28.39 7.10 -15.24
C LEU A 619 -29.28 7.91 -16.20
N SER A 620 -28.68 8.48 -17.25
CA SER A 620 -29.40 9.26 -18.27
C SER A 620 -30.44 8.41 -19.01
N TYR A 621 -30.10 7.17 -19.30
CA TYR A 621 -30.99 6.19 -19.93
C TYR A 621 -32.23 5.91 -19.08
N TRP A 622 -32.06 5.61 -17.78
CA TRP A 622 -33.18 5.33 -16.90
C TRP A 622 -34.02 6.57 -16.58
N GLN A 623 -33.40 7.75 -16.47
CA GLN A 623 -34.13 9.02 -16.32
C GLN A 623 -35.06 9.30 -17.50
N ALA A 624 -34.61 9.03 -18.74
CA ALA A 624 -35.46 9.18 -19.92
C ALA A 624 -36.69 8.23 -19.87
N HIS A 625 -36.53 7.02 -19.33
CA HIS A 625 -37.62 6.07 -19.13
C HIS A 625 -38.60 6.53 -18.06
N VAL A 626 -38.11 7.09 -16.94
CA VAL A 626 -38.94 7.72 -15.90
C VAL A 626 -39.77 8.86 -16.48
N ASP A 627 -39.16 9.75 -17.26
CA ASP A 627 -39.85 10.88 -17.89
C ASP A 627 -40.90 10.43 -18.91
N ALA A 628 -40.60 9.38 -19.70
CA ALA A 628 -41.56 8.79 -20.63
C ALA A 628 -42.76 8.19 -19.89
N ALA A 629 -42.53 7.44 -18.82
CA ALA A 629 -43.59 6.84 -18.00
C ALA A 629 -44.49 7.90 -17.34
N ARG A 630 -43.91 8.99 -16.84
CA ARG A 630 -44.65 10.14 -16.27
C ARG A 630 -45.53 10.82 -17.32
N ARG A 631 -45.01 11.05 -18.54
CA ARG A 631 -45.79 11.63 -19.65
C ARG A 631 -46.97 10.75 -20.08
N THR A 632 -46.81 9.42 -20.09
CA THR A 632 -47.91 8.50 -20.39
C THR A 632 -49.00 8.45 -19.30
N ASN A 633 -48.61 8.63 -18.03
CA ASN A 633 -49.57 8.73 -16.93
C ASN A 633 -50.36 10.04 -16.94
N ASP A 634 -49.76 11.17 -17.32
CA ASP A 634 -50.46 12.46 -17.46
C ASP A 634 -51.43 12.51 -18.65
N LEU A 635 -51.23 11.66 -19.67
CA LEU A 635 -52.10 11.54 -20.85
C LEU A 635 -53.23 10.51 -20.67
N SER A 636 -53.29 9.80 -19.54
CA SER A 636 -54.40 8.91 -19.22
C SER A 636 -55.58 9.74 -18.69
N PRO A 637 -56.73 9.81 -19.39
CA PRO A 637 -57.85 10.61 -18.92
C PRO A 637 -58.36 10.03 -17.60
N LYS A 638 -58.35 10.86 -16.54
CA LYS A 638 -59.08 10.59 -15.29
C LYS A 638 -60.52 10.21 -15.65
N ARG A 639 -60.84 8.92 -15.58
CA ARG A 639 -62.21 8.42 -15.72
C ARG A 639 -62.94 8.52 -14.40
#